data_AF-A0A832FIE1-F1
#
_entry.id   AF-A0A832FIE1-F1
#
_cell.length_a   1.000
_cell.length_b   1.000
_cell.length_c   1.000
_cell.angle_alpha   90.00
_cell.angle_beta   90.00
_cell.angle_gamma   90.00
#
_symmetry.space_group_name_H-M   'P 1'
#
loop_
_entity.id
_entity.type
_entity.pdbx_description
1 polymer ?
#
loop_
_entity_poly.entity_id
_entity_poly.type
_entity_poly.pdbx_seq_one_letter_code
_entity_poly.pdbx_strand_id
1 'polypeptide(L)'
;MCARKIFIPKNQKLSLLVLVALLLSVAPAAVNLSFATQEVSQISPFGLYPSHGDCFLYLAEGGCAMLAASEVCDLPNYSAASFSIEAIVDIRAYQTGGRWASILSKTNQRGLYDSRYAGWALGFSNQDMIQDKYEIYGKVGDGEEDVCVSSTARGAVHIVMSWNYESRGLKLYVNGNLADSKRKPDLNPAMIDTNYDLMMGSLLQELKRNIIMVRWWREELSAEKVRLLADNWLKNLDPRVPTNLNKTHLHSEWLMNQECASDGSVGSGWLKDSQGRNHLRLVGQASLMVSSGEPLSLIYPEHGQEGVNRLLTLKVQGGDLLLGYGVVHPLSYYFQIDTTAEFNSGNLIESGWIPCYGEYTVILKPKTKYYWRVKVRDMAKKSSGYSQIRSFTTEPVSTWYVRPQGGSYGNEDGTSYANAWDGLQNIVWGEAGVEPGDTLYICGLHVHTVIDRDFIGTQADIYPISGADESARIIIRGDYPDDPGIVWGAYRISHESWTYQGNGVWSISLPASSYGDWYFQDIGKPSSGSFVLLAKESSIQGVKNHPGSHYCDNYQQTGSMLYVKCTDSGNPTGRIYGDRWGYKFKLSDASYITFLNLKFYNTRWSGGASHIRWEGCTIAYGEHSLLSFRDGQDYMEVINCDLSWASNGIYNISTTNNAPSYYRYKGNYIHDIGVRPINYNSDAHAIGIQGGHDGVIEDNIIKNCGTGPLLYAFTSQELKNTIVRRNFITDLHILGGANGVGVSTMCNNNSLSDKSGNEFYHNIVINSPVAYRFQFEQEQKVFNNVACNCEIALESGRNFNGLGAWVNLKNNIFFGSKKYHIRWYSGASNFVINSDHNLYYPNMGAMFKLGPKELTLNQWKALSLPRCLFDAHSIGENPLFVNASLEYSNSSDFTLQPQSKAINAGVNVGLMNDFAGSPILGFPDIGAFEYHPPAFVARSTISIRP
;
A
#
# COMPACT_ATOMS: atom_id res chain seq x y z
N MET A 1 33.67 35.09 13.44
CA MET A 1 34.33 33.80 13.77
C MET A 1 35.06 33.30 12.54
N CYS A 2 36.26 32.72 12.70
CA CYS A 2 37.15 32.34 11.59
C CYS A 2 37.14 30.83 11.31
N ALA A 3 37.03 30.44 10.04
CA ALA A 3 37.54 29.17 9.48
C ALA A 3 37.63 29.33 7.94
N ARG A 4 38.76 29.83 7.40
CA ARG A 4 39.89 29.06 6.85
C ARG A 4 39.49 27.99 5.80
N LYS A 5 39.67 28.36 4.52
CA LYS A 5 39.81 27.43 3.39
C LYS A 5 41.15 26.68 3.51
N ILE A 6 41.18 25.41 3.10
CA ILE A 6 42.42 24.65 2.87
C ILE A 6 42.54 24.38 1.36
N PHE A 7 43.73 24.63 0.82
CA PHE A 7 44.12 24.38 -0.58
C PHE A 7 45.31 23.41 -0.52
N ILE A 8 45.27 22.29 -1.25
CA ILE A 8 46.43 21.38 -1.43
C ILE A 8 46.50 21.00 -2.93
N PRO A 9 47.69 21.00 -3.58
CA PRO A 9 47.79 21.07 -5.04
C PRO A 9 47.97 19.72 -5.75
N LYS A 10 47.80 19.75 -7.08
CA LYS A 10 48.15 18.65 -8.01
C LYS A 10 49.67 18.44 -8.10
N ASN A 11 50.10 17.18 -8.08
CA ASN A 11 51.05 16.53 -9.00
C ASN A 11 51.96 15.52 -8.29
N GLN A 12 51.87 14.24 -8.64
CA GLN A 12 53.05 13.44 -8.98
C GLN A 12 52.66 12.27 -9.90
N LYS A 13 53.58 11.92 -10.80
CA LYS A 13 53.45 10.77 -11.72
C LYS A 13 53.89 9.50 -11.02
N LEU A 14 53.26 8.37 -11.31
CA LEU A 14 53.97 7.08 -11.33
C LEU A 14 53.52 6.23 -12.53
N SER A 15 54.27 5.16 -12.81
CA SER A 15 54.54 4.67 -14.17
C SER A 15 53.54 3.68 -14.77
N LEU A 16 53.33 3.86 -16.06
CA LEU A 16 52.97 2.84 -17.05
C LEU A 16 53.87 1.58 -16.96
N LEU A 17 53.29 0.40 -16.72
CA LEU A 17 53.83 -0.87 -17.24
C LEU A 17 52.73 -1.96 -17.27
N VAL A 18 52.73 -2.76 -18.35
CA VAL A 18 51.98 -4.04 -18.52
C VAL A 18 50.44 -3.95 -18.47
N LEU A 19 49.79 -3.77 -19.63
CA LEU A 19 49.35 -4.90 -20.47
C LEU A 19 48.58 -4.39 -21.72
N VAL A 20 49.25 -4.37 -22.88
CA VAL A 20 48.57 -4.28 -24.18
C VAL A 20 48.83 -5.59 -24.91
N ALA A 21 47.82 -6.45 -24.98
CA ALA A 21 47.79 -7.61 -25.86
C ALA A 21 46.33 -8.01 -26.19
N LEU A 22 46.05 -8.05 -27.50
CA LEU A 22 44.87 -8.59 -28.17
C LEU A 22 43.49 -7.92 -27.94
N LEU A 23 43.18 -7.07 -28.93
CA LEU A 23 41.83 -6.79 -29.43
C LEU A 23 41.19 -8.02 -30.11
N LEU A 24 39.84 -8.04 -30.10
CA LEU A 24 38.93 -8.55 -31.15
C LEU A 24 38.93 -10.06 -31.49
N SER A 25 37.91 -10.77 -30.99
CA SER A 25 36.90 -11.40 -31.85
C SER A 25 35.66 -11.81 -31.05
N VAL A 26 34.47 -11.33 -31.44
CA VAL A 26 33.17 -11.81 -30.93
C VAL A 26 32.16 -11.85 -32.08
N ALA A 27 31.80 -13.05 -32.52
CA ALA A 27 30.54 -13.31 -33.20
C ALA A 27 29.51 -13.74 -32.14
N PRO A 28 28.19 -13.52 -32.34
CA PRO A 28 27.23 -13.59 -31.26
C PRO A 28 26.86 -15.04 -30.90
N ALA A 29 27.29 -15.48 -29.71
CA ALA A 29 26.60 -16.56 -29.02
C ALA A 29 25.34 -15.99 -28.36
N ALA A 30 24.17 -16.56 -28.66
CA ALA A 30 22.91 -16.15 -28.08
C ALA A 30 22.88 -16.53 -26.58
N VAL A 31 23.24 -15.58 -25.72
CA VAL A 31 23.06 -15.71 -24.28
C VAL A 31 21.63 -15.25 -23.96
N ASN A 32 20.74 -16.21 -23.71
CA ASN A 32 19.46 -15.95 -23.05
C ASN A 32 19.72 -15.56 -21.59
N LEU A 33 20.09 -14.30 -21.38
CA LEU A 33 20.08 -13.65 -20.08
C LEU A 33 18.63 -13.31 -19.73
N SER A 34 17.92 -14.31 -19.20
CA SER A 34 16.69 -14.06 -18.45
C SER A 34 17.05 -13.32 -17.17
N PHE A 35 17.08 -11.98 -17.23
CA PHE A 35 17.08 -11.16 -16.03
C PHE A 35 15.73 -11.35 -15.34
N ALA A 36 15.70 -12.25 -14.35
CA ALA A 36 14.60 -12.35 -13.43
C ALA A 36 14.54 -11.04 -12.63
N THR A 37 13.60 -10.17 -13.00
CA THR A 37 13.20 -9.03 -12.18
C THR A 37 12.71 -9.56 -10.85
N GLN A 38 13.39 -9.20 -9.78
CA GLN A 38 13.01 -9.59 -8.42
C GLN A 38 11.85 -8.71 -7.96
N GLU A 39 10.65 -8.98 -8.49
CA GLU A 39 9.41 -8.47 -7.91
C GLU A 39 9.31 -8.94 -6.46
N VAL A 40 8.79 -8.08 -5.57
CA VAL A 40 8.36 -8.50 -4.22
C VAL A 40 6.95 -9.11 -4.33
N SER A 41 6.81 -10.05 -5.27
CA SER A 41 5.59 -10.82 -5.51
C SER A 41 5.53 -11.98 -4.52
N GLN A 42 4.55 -11.94 -3.62
CA GLN A 42 4.26 -12.96 -2.61
C GLN A 42 5.34 -13.15 -1.53
N ILE A 43 4.89 -13.35 -0.28
CA ILE A 43 5.73 -13.92 0.76
C ILE A 43 6.15 -15.32 0.29
N SER A 44 7.46 -15.55 0.17
CA SER A 44 8.02 -16.81 -0.32
C SER A 44 7.33 -18.03 0.28
N PRO A 45 6.81 -18.98 -0.52
CA PRO A 45 6.17 -20.18 0.01
C PRO A 45 7.16 -20.98 0.87
N PHE A 46 6.67 -21.43 2.02
CA PHE A 46 7.48 -21.90 3.15
C PHE A 46 8.37 -23.11 2.80
N GLY A 47 9.63 -23.07 3.25
CA GLY A 47 10.70 -23.94 2.77
C GLY A 47 11.06 -25.13 3.67
N LEU A 48 10.30 -26.23 3.56
CA LEU A 48 10.80 -27.63 3.67
C LEU A 48 11.23 -28.19 5.07
N TYR A 49 10.39 -28.99 5.79
CA TYR A 49 10.65 -29.50 7.17
C TYR A 49 11.51 -30.81 7.34
N PRO A 50 12.05 -31.15 8.56
CA PRO A 50 12.95 -32.30 8.74
C PRO A 50 13.12 -32.89 10.19
N SER A 51 14.27 -33.51 10.43
CA SER A 51 14.53 -34.77 11.13
C SER A 51 14.28 -34.90 12.63
N HIS A 52 13.58 -34.00 13.32
CA HIS A 52 12.98 -34.26 14.65
C HIS A 52 11.85 -33.27 14.96
N GLY A 53 10.64 -33.74 15.29
CA GLY A 53 9.57 -32.85 15.77
C GLY A 53 8.17 -33.31 15.37
N ASP A 54 7.89 -34.60 15.55
CA ASP A 54 6.69 -35.26 15.00
C ASP A 54 5.40 -34.92 15.74
N CYS A 55 5.53 -34.08 16.77
CA CYS A 55 4.48 -33.64 17.65
C CYS A 55 4.62 -32.13 17.92
N PHE A 56 3.56 -31.53 18.45
CA PHE A 56 3.59 -30.16 18.97
C PHE A 56 2.97 -30.14 20.37
N LEU A 57 3.40 -29.20 21.19
CA LEU A 57 2.75 -28.94 22.46
C LEU A 57 1.45 -28.18 22.20
N TYR A 58 0.34 -28.81 22.55
CA TYR A 58 -0.99 -28.22 22.53
C TYR A 58 -1.40 -27.81 23.94
N LEU A 59 -1.85 -26.57 24.10
CA LEU A 59 -2.19 -25.94 25.37
C LEU A 59 -3.64 -25.45 25.32
N ALA A 60 -4.57 -26.35 25.62
CA ALA A 60 -6.00 -26.10 25.75
C ALA A 60 -6.36 -25.44 27.10
N GLU A 61 -7.63 -25.44 27.49
CA GLU A 61 -8.11 -24.69 28.65
C GLU A 61 -7.42 -25.07 29.97
N GLY A 62 -6.82 -24.07 30.62
CA GLY A 62 -6.00 -24.23 31.82
C GLY A 62 -4.74 -25.07 31.61
N GLY A 63 -4.36 -25.37 30.37
CA GLY A 63 -3.19 -26.17 30.01
C GLY A 63 -1.90 -25.35 30.03
N CYS A 64 -0.90 -25.80 30.79
CA CYS A 64 0.47 -25.30 30.69
C CYS A 64 1.48 -26.45 30.81
N ALA A 65 2.70 -26.21 30.31
CA ALA A 65 3.85 -27.04 30.65
C ALA A 65 4.75 -26.26 31.61
N MET A 66 4.98 -26.76 32.83
CA MET A 66 5.66 -26.00 33.88
C MET A 66 6.59 -26.83 34.76
N LEU A 67 7.59 -26.17 35.35
CA LEU A 67 8.50 -26.71 36.36
C LEU A 67 8.57 -25.70 37.52
N ALA A 68 8.38 -26.16 38.75
CA ALA A 68 8.29 -25.26 39.89
C ALA A 68 9.62 -24.51 40.11
N ALA A 69 9.58 -23.28 40.58
CA ALA A 69 10.76 -22.42 40.69
C ALA A 69 11.94 -23.07 41.43
N SER A 70 11.65 -23.86 42.47
CA SER A 70 12.62 -24.62 43.27
C SER A 70 13.20 -25.86 42.60
N GLU A 71 12.57 -26.34 41.52
CA GLU A 71 12.97 -27.51 40.74
C GLU A 71 13.75 -27.13 39.47
N VAL A 72 13.67 -25.86 39.03
CA VAL A 72 14.43 -25.37 37.87
C VAL A 72 15.93 -25.41 38.18
N CYS A 73 16.63 -26.32 37.53
CA CYS A 73 18.05 -26.55 37.75
C CYS A 73 18.89 -25.49 37.02
N ASP A 74 20.03 -25.17 37.63
CA ASP A 74 21.12 -24.38 37.03
C ASP A 74 20.70 -23.00 36.47
N LEU A 75 19.79 -22.31 37.16
CA LEU A 75 19.39 -20.94 36.80
C LEU A 75 20.61 -20.02 36.64
N PRO A 76 20.77 -19.32 35.50
CA PRO A 76 21.76 -18.27 35.36
C PRO A 76 21.48 -17.14 36.36
N ASN A 77 22.53 -16.59 36.94
CA ASN A 77 22.42 -15.32 37.63
C ASN A 77 22.26 -14.20 36.58
N TYR A 78 21.02 -13.86 36.22
CA TYR A 78 20.72 -12.85 35.18
C TYR A 78 21.26 -11.45 35.50
N SER A 79 21.63 -11.18 36.75
CA SER A 79 22.33 -9.94 37.14
C SER A 79 23.72 -9.79 36.48
N ALA A 80 24.30 -10.90 36.02
CA ALA A 80 25.64 -10.99 35.44
C ALA A 80 25.70 -11.80 34.13
N ALA A 81 24.56 -12.14 33.51
CA ALA A 81 24.50 -13.01 32.34
C ALA A 81 23.43 -12.59 31.32
N SER A 82 23.84 -12.51 30.05
CA SER A 82 22.93 -12.42 28.89
C SER A 82 22.21 -13.75 28.66
N PHE A 83 21.03 -13.72 28.04
CA PHE A 83 20.30 -14.93 27.67
C PHE A 83 19.45 -14.71 26.41
N SER A 84 19.05 -15.80 25.76
CA SER A 84 18.09 -15.75 24.65
C SER A 84 17.04 -16.86 24.77
N ILE A 85 15.82 -16.55 24.40
CA ILE A 85 14.75 -17.52 24.18
C ILE A 85 14.56 -17.62 22.67
N GLU A 86 14.70 -18.83 22.14
CA GLU A 86 14.35 -19.14 20.76
C GLU A 86 13.10 -20.00 20.78
N ALA A 87 12.15 -19.75 19.89
CA ALA A 87 10.94 -20.53 19.77
C ALA A 87 10.48 -20.65 18.32
N ILE A 88 9.72 -21.71 18.07
CA ILE A 88 9.00 -21.93 16.84
C ILE A 88 7.55 -22.21 17.19
N VAL A 89 6.67 -21.40 16.65
CA VAL A 89 5.24 -21.40 17.00
C VAL A 89 4.38 -21.23 15.75
N ASP A 90 3.24 -21.90 15.74
CA ASP A 90 2.21 -21.73 14.70
C ASP A 90 1.18 -20.67 15.14
N ILE A 91 1.07 -19.61 14.34
CA ILE A 91 0.24 -18.43 14.57
C ILE A 91 -0.81 -18.31 13.46
N ARG A 92 -1.95 -19.00 13.63
CA ARG A 92 -3.05 -18.97 12.66
C ARG A 92 -3.98 -17.78 12.84
N ALA A 93 -4.58 -17.34 11.73
CA ALA A 93 -5.74 -16.44 11.74
C ALA A 93 -6.91 -17.07 12.52
N TYR A 94 -7.78 -16.23 13.07
CA TYR A 94 -9.05 -16.57 13.75
C TYR A 94 -8.99 -17.45 15.02
N GLN A 95 -7.82 -17.92 15.45
CA GLN A 95 -7.67 -18.54 16.77
C GLN A 95 -7.61 -17.47 17.87
N THR A 96 -8.76 -17.22 18.53
CA THR A 96 -8.93 -16.34 19.69
C THR A 96 -8.17 -16.85 20.93
N GLY A 97 -6.84 -16.72 20.90
CA GLY A 97 -5.94 -17.14 21.97
C GLY A 97 -5.96 -16.18 23.17
N GLY A 98 -5.42 -16.66 24.29
CA GLY A 98 -5.37 -15.95 25.55
C GLY A 98 -4.51 -14.70 25.53
N ARG A 99 -5.01 -13.66 26.18
CA ARG A 99 -4.31 -12.40 26.44
C ARG A 99 -3.08 -12.68 27.31
N TRP A 100 -1.91 -12.25 26.85
CA TRP A 100 -0.65 -12.33 27.61
C TRP A 100 -0.18 -13.76 27.89
N ALA A 101 -0.50 -14.69 27.00
CA ALA A 101 -0.03 -16.06 27.09
C ALA A 101 1.44 -16.18 26.67
N SER A 102 2.24 -16.87 27.48
CA SER A 102 3.68 -17.05 27.27
C SER A 102 3.98 -18.24 26.37
N ILE A 103 4.94 -18.08 25.45
CA ILE A 103 5.62 -19.21 24.79
C ILE A 103 6.61 -19.83 25.77
N LEU A 104 7.42 -19.00 26.43
CA LEU A 104 8.23 -19.37 27.58
C LEU A 104 8.38 -18.17 28.51
N SER A 105 8.23 -18.40 29.81
CA SER A 105 8.33 -17.35 30.82
C SER A 105 8.91 -17.85 32.14
N LYS A 106 9.52 -16.92 32.86
CA LYS A 106 9.94 -17.05 34.25
C LYS A 106 9.65 -15.72 34.95
N THR A 107 8.37 -15.49 35.20
CA THR A 107 7.77 -14.29 35.80
C THR A 107 6.36 -14.65 36.27
N ASN A 108 5.63 -13.72 36.88
CA ASN A 108 4.22 -13.88 37.19
C ASN A 108 3.42 -14.18 35.89
N GLN A 109 2.26 -14.84 36.00
CA GLN A 109 1.34 -15.09 34.88
C GLN A 109 0.86 -13.81 34.15
N ARG A 110 1.09 -12.64 34.74
CA ARG A 110 0.83 -11.30 34.16
C ARG A 110 2.10 -10.58 33.66
N GLY A 111 3.25 -11.25 33.64
CA GLY A 111 4.54 -10.63 33.37
C GLY A 111 4.62 -9.91 32.02
N LEU A 112 4.05 -10.47 30.96
CA LEU A 112 3.99 -9.82 29.64
C LEU A 112 3.16 -8.53 29.60
N TYR A 113 2.24 -8.33 30.56
CA TYR A 113 1.31 -7.19 30.60
C TYR A 113 1.81 -6.01 31.45
N ASP A 114 2.34 -6.29 32.63
CA ASP A 114 2.45 -5.30 33.72
C ASP A 114 3.91 -5.17 34.17
N SER A 115 4.46 -3.95 34.06
CA SER A 115 5.87 -3.62 34.33
C SER A 115 6.32 -3.95 35.75
N ARG A 116 5.38 -4.01 36.70
CA ARG A 116 5.64 -4.29 38.11
C ARG A 116 5.99 -5.75 38.41
N TYR A 117 5.89 -6.65 37.42
CA TYR A 117 6.31 -8.04 37.58
C TYR A 117 7.73 -8.23 37.04
N ALA A 118 8.65 -8.46 37.97
CA ALA A 118 10.01 -8.85 37.69
C ALA A 118 10.11 -10.22 36.97
N GLY A 119 11.23 -10.46 36.29
CA GLY A 119 11.49 -11.68 35.53
C GLY A 119 11.50 -11.43 34.01
N TRP A 120 11.19 -12.46 33.23
CA TRP A 120 11.17 -12.37 31.77
C TRP A 120 10.11 -13.26 31.12
N ALA A 121 9.69 -12.90 29.92
CA ALA A 121 8.78 -13.69 29.10
C ALA A 121 8.93 -13.40 27.60
N LEU A 122 8.80 -14.44 26.79
CA LEU A 122 8.47 -14.36 25.37
C LEU A 122 7.07 -14.95 25.18
N GLY A 123 6.17 -14.24 24.50
CA GLY A 123 4.79 -14.66 24.28
C GLY A 123 4.01 -13.75 23.35
N PHE A 124 2.72 -13.55 23.64
CA PHE A 124 1.82 -12.76 22.80
C PHE A 124 1.06 -11.68 23.57
N SER A 125 1.00 -10.48 23.00
CA SER A 125 0.25 -9.33 23.53
C SER A 125 -1.05 -9.12 22.74
N ASN A 126 -2.16 -9.65 23.25
CA ASN A 126 -3.48 -9.27 22.73
C ASN A 126 -3.82 -7.84 23.19
N GLN A 127 -3.60 -6.86 22.31
CA GLN A 127 -4.13 -5.50 22.46
C GLN A 127 -5.39 -5.22 21.63
N ASP A 128 -5.77 -6.06 20.66
CA ASP A 128 -7.08 -5.93 20.00
C ASP A 128 -7.63 -7.26 19.47
N MET A 129 -8.82 -7.67 19.94
CA MET A 129 -9.52 -8.86 19.43
C MET A 129 -10.13 -8.67 18.03
N ILE A 130 -10.05 -7.46 17.48
CA ILE A 130 -10.70 -7.04 16.22
C ILE A 130 -9.67 -6.92 15.06
N GLN A 131 -8.36 -6.86 15.35
CA GLN A 131 -7.35 -6.46 14.35
C GLN A 131 -6.59 -7.62 13.66
N ASP A 132 -6.82 -8.90 14.00
CA ASP A 132 -6.04 -10.07 13.53
C ASP A 132 -4.49 -9.89 13.63
N LYS A 133 -4.03 -9.00 14.51
CA LYS A 133 -2.61 -8.70 14.73
C LYS A 133 -2.12 -9.44 15.95
N TYR A 134 -1.55 -10.61 15.71
CA TYR A 134 -0.83 -11.37 16.71
C TYR A 134 0.52 -10.70 16.93
N GLU A 135 0.55 -9.82 17.92
CA GLU A 135 1.76 -9.19 18.38
C GLU A 135 2.55 -10.19 19.24
N ILE A 136 3.67 -10.63 18.68
CA ILE A 136 4.74 -11.34 19.39
C ILE A 136 5.40 -10.33 20.32
N TYR A 137 5.54 -10.68 21.60
CA TYR A 137 5.99 -9.78 22.64
C TYR A 137 7.11 -10.42 23.45
N GLY A 138 8.25 -9.75 23.55
CA GLY A 138 9.37 -10.12 24.41
C GLY A 138 9.60 -9.08 25.49
N LYS A 139 9.78 -9.51 26.73
CA LYS A 139 9.97 -8.63 27.89
C LYS A 139 11.02 -9.14 28.88
N VAL A 140 11.75 -8.20 29.47
CA VAL A 140 12.54 -8.35 30.69
C VAL A 140 12.19 -7.20 31.64
N GLY A 141 11.96 -7.48 32.93
CA GLY A 141 11.66 -6.47 33.93
C GLY A 141 12.20 -6.83 35.31
N ASP A 142 12.35 -5.83 36.18
CA ASP A 142 12.94 -5.97 37.51
C ASP A 142 11.97 -5.67 38.67
N GLY A 143 10.71 -5.34 38.34
CA GLY A 143 9.64 -5.03 39.29
C GLY A 143 9.41 -3.53 39.50
N GLU A 144 10.36 -2.68 39.13
CA GLU A 144 10.22 -1.22 39.08
C GLU A 144 10.22 -0.72 37.63
N GLU A 145 11.08 -1.30 36.79
CA GLU A 145 11.32 -0.95 35.40
C GLU A 145 11.27 -2.19 34.49
N ASP A 146 10.89 -1.99 33.22
CA ASP A 146 10.95 -3.03 32.19
C ASP A 146 11.43 -2.52 30.82
N VAL A 147 11.77 -3.49 29.97
CA VAL A 147 11.99 -3.28 28.54
C VAL A 147 11.19 -4.30 27.76
N CYS A 148 10.47 -3.81 26.76
CA CYS A 148 9.59 -4.60 25.92
C CYS A 148 9.91 -4.39 24.44
N VAL A 149 9.93 -5.49 23.68
CA VAL A 149 10.10 -5.52 22.22
C VAL A 149 8.93 -6.26 21.58
N SER A 150 8.46 -5.80 20.43
CA SER A 150 7.32 -6.44 19.78
C SER A 150 7.37 -6.46 18.25
N SER A 151 6.59 -7.36 17.65
CA SER A 151 6.48 -7.54 16.19
C SER A 151 5.21 -8.32 15.85
N THR A 152 4.75 -8.29 14.60
CA THR A 152 3.61 -9.09 14.14
C THR A 152 4.03 -10.11 13.09
N ALA A 153 3.58 -11.35 13.23
CA ALA A 153 3.76 -12.39 12.21
C ALA A 153 2.61 -13.42 12.23
N ARG A 154 2.51 -14.23 11.18
CA ARG A 154 1.50 -15.28 10.97
C ARG A 154 2.14 -16.54 10.38
N GLY A 155 1.43 -17.68 10.49
CA GLY A 155 1.92 -18.99 10.08
C GLY A 155 2.93 -19.57 11.09
N ALA A 156 3.80 -20.48 10.64
CA ALA A 156 4.87 -21.01 11.49
C ALA A 156 6.07 -20.05 11.52
N VAL A 157 6.29 -19.42 12.67
CA VAL A 157 7.25 -18.32 12.84
C VAL A 157 8.42 -18.77 13.70
N HIS A 158 9.64 -18.49 13.25
CA HIS A 158 10.85 -18.57 14.07
C HIS A 158 11.04 -17.25 14.81
N ILE A 159 11.15 -17.31 16.14
CA ILE A 159 11.17 -16.15 17.01
C ILE A 159 12.39 -16.25 17.93
N VAL A 160 13.17 -15.17 18.06
CA VAL A 160 14.22 -15.09 19.08
C VAL A 160 14.10 -13.79 19.88
N MET A 161 13.88 -13.92 21.18
CA MET A 161 14.08 -12.83 22.13
C MET A 161 15.50 -12.94 22.70
N SER A 162 16.30 -11.89 22.62
CA SER A 162 17.71 -11.89 23.02
C SER A 162 18.01 -10.71 23.95
N TRP A 163 18.36 -11.00 25.20
CA TRP A 163 18.70 -10.03 26.25
C TRP A 163 20.20 -9.95 26.45
N ASN A 164 20.74 -8.73 26.38
CA ASN A 164 22.12 -8.41 26.70
C ASN A 164 22.18 -7.73 28.08
N TYR A 165 22.86 -8.37 29.04
CA TYR A 165 22.92 -7.82 30.40
C TYR A 165 23.69 -6.49 30.44
N GLU A 166 24.93 -6.39 29.92
CA GLU A 166 25.79 -5.19 30.04
C GLU A 166 25.12 -3.91 29.51
N SER A 167 24.47 -4.00 28.36
CA SER A 167 23.76 -2.89 27.77
C SER A 167 22.37 -2.66 28.38
N ARG A 168 21.77 -3.65 29.06
CA ARG A 168 20.34 -3.65 29.39
C ARG A 168 19.47 -3.54 28.12
N GLY A 169 19.87 -4.26 27.09
CA GLY A 169 19.30 -4.21 25.74
C GLY A 169 18.51 -5.49 25.42
N LEU A 170 17.30 -5.34 24.91
CA LEU A 170 16.44 -6.43 24.45
C LEU A 170 16.25 -6.34 22.94
N LYS A 171 16.31 -7.47 22.25
CA LYS A 171 16.11 -7.61 20.80
C LYS A 171 15.06 -8.68 20.53
N LEU A 172 14.16 -8.41 19.59
CA LEU A 172 13.26 -9.40 19.02
C LEU A 172 13.64 -9.63 17.56
N TYR A 173 13.89 -10.88 17.21
CA TYR A 173 14.04 -11.32 15.84
C TYR A 173 12.85 -12.18 15.44
N VAL A 174 12.42 -12.02 14.20
CA VAL A 174 11.32 -12.77 13.58
C VAL A 174 11.82 -13.27 12.23
N ASN A 175 11.74 -14.58 12.00
CA ASN A 175 12.18 -15.23 10.77
C ASN A 175 13.61 -14.81 10.36
N GLY A 176 14.53 -14.74 11.33
CA GLY A 176 15.94 -14.39 11.14
C GLY A 176 16.25 -12.90 11.06
N ASN A 177 15.25 -12.04 10.88
CA ASN A 177 15.41 -10.59 10.76
C ASN A 177 15.20 -9.92 12.12
N LEU A 178 15.96 -8.87 12.42
CA LEU A 178 15.72 -8.04 13.60
C LEU A 178 14.43 -7.25 13.38
N ALA A 179 13.43 -7.48 14.22
CA ALA A 179 12.11 -6.85 14.12
C ALA A 179 11.99 -5.63 15.04
N ASP A 180 12.50 -5.73 16.27
CA ASP A 180 12.54 -4.61 17.23
C ASP A 180 13.75 -4.73 18.17
N SER A 181 14.23 -3.60 18.68
CA SER A 181 15.30 -3.54 19.67
C SER A 181 15.16 -2.29 20.54
N LYS A 182 15.12 -2.50 21.86
CA LYS A 182 15.05 -1.42 22.85
C LYS A 182 16.07 -1.60 23.96
N ARG A 183 16.38 -0.51 24.68
CA ARG A 183 17.34 -0.48 25.78
C ARG A 183 16.75 0.29 26.95
N LYS A 184 16.90 -0.23 28.17
CA LYS A 184 16.47 0.44 29.41
C LYS A 184 17.65 0.47 30.41
N PRO A 185 18.50 1.52 30.39
CA PRO A 185 19.71 1.57 31.21
C PRO A 185 19.48 1.48 32.72
N ASP A 186 18.32 1.98 33.19
CA ASP A 186 17.95 2.04 34.61
C ASP A 186 17.49 0.69 35.16
N LEU A 187 17.20 -0.29 34.30
CA LEU A 187 16.80 -1.64 34.70
C LEU A 187 17.95 -2.30 35.46
N ASN A 188 17.66 -2.71 36.69
CA ASN A 188 18.56 -3.37 37.63
C ASN A 188 18.38 -4.90 37.56
N PRO A 189 19.24 -5.65 36.84
CA PRO A 189 19.07 -7.08 36.68
C PRO A 189 19.46 -7.90 37.92
N ALA A 190 19.93 -7.27 39.01
CA ALA A 190 19.95 -7.90 40.33
C ALA A 190 18.55 -8.11 40.91
N MET A 191 17.54 -7.39 40.37
CA MET A 191 16.13 -7.46 40.76
C MET A 191 15.25 -8.20 39.72
N ILE A 192 15.82 -8.73 38.62
CA ILE A 192 15.10 -9.68 37.75
C ILE A 192 14.84 -10.96 38.55
N ASP A 193 13.62 -11.09 39.04
CA ASP A 193 13.20 -12.18 39.93
C ASP A 193 13.20 -13.54 39.22
N THR A 194 13.81 -14.52 39.88
CA THR A 194 13.98 -15.89 39.39
C THR A 194 13.20 -16.91 40.21
N ASN A 195 12.41 -16.45 41.18
CA ASN A 195 11.61 -17.30 42.08
C ASN A 195 10.24 -17.69 41.51
N TYR A 196 9.94 -17.29 40.26
CA TYR A 196 8.78 -17.75 39.52
C TYR A 196 9.03 -19.10 38.81
N ASP A 197 7.96 -19.86 38.61
CA ASP A 197 7.99 -21.12 37.86
C ASP A 197 8.47 -20.89 36.41
N LEU A 198 9.13 -21.90 35.85
CA LEU A 198 9.45 -21.91 34.42
C LEU A 198 8.24 -22.50 33.68
N MET A 199 7.59 -21.71 32.83
CA MET A 199 6.28 -22.07 32.26
C MET A 199 6.16 -21.72 30.77
N MET A 200 5.59 -22.65 30.00
CA MET A 200 5.00 -22.46 28.68
C MET A 200 3.46 -22.47 28.80
N GLY A 201 2.79 -21.51 28.19
CA GLY A 201 1.35 -21.27 28.36
C GLY A 201 1.00 -20.33 29.51
N SER A 202 -0.20 -20.48 30.05
CA SER A 202 -0.69 -19.79 31.24
C SER A 202 -1.81 -20.61 31.89
N LEU A 203 -1.87 -20.64 33.22
CA LEU A 203 -3.01 -21.26 33.94
C LEU A 203 -4.29 -20.40 33.88
N LEU A 204 -4.19 -19.13 33.45
CA LEU A 204 -5.33 -18.20 33.43
C LEU A 204 -6.08 -18.19 32.09
N GLN A 205 -5.39 -18.44 30.98
CA GLN A 205 -5.92 -18.29 29.63
C GLN A 205 -5.21 -19.25 28.67
N GLU A 206 -5.96 -19.83 27.74
CA GLU A 206 -5.43 -20.77 26.74
C GLU A 206 -4.38 -20.10 25.86
N LEU A 207 -3.30 -20.79 25.48
CA LEU A 207 -2.41 -20.22 24.46
C LEU A 207 -3.10 -20.20 23.08
N LYS A 208 -3.88 -21.24 22.76
CA LYS A 208 -4.37 -21.58 21.39
C LYS A 208 -3.30 -21.40 20.30
N ARG A 209 -2.03 -21.63 20.61
CA ARG A 209 -0.93 -21.67 19.63
C ARG A 209 -0.17 -22.94 19.85
N ASN A 210 0.25 -23.55 18.76
CA ASN A 210 1.01 -24.78 18.83
C ASN A 210 2.48 -24.42 18.94
N ILE A 211 3.12 -24.88 20.01
CA ILE A 211 4.55 -24.70 20.20
C ILE A 211 5.23 -25.93 19.58
N ILE A 212 6.04 -25.71 18.55
CA ILE A 212 6.78 -26.76 17.82
C ILE A 212 8.14 -27.00 18.47
N MET A 213 8.81 -25.92 18.90
CA MET A 213 10.10 -26.01 19.59
C MET A 213 10.30 -24.78 20.48
N VAL A 214 10.96 -24.97 21.61
CA VAL A 214 11.53 -23.88 22.42
C VAL A 214 12.94 -24.23 22.86
N ARG A 215 13.80 -23.22 22.91
CA ARG A 215 15.14 -23.27 23.49
C ARG A 215 15.38 -22.10 24.41
N TRP A 216 16.29 -22.35 25.34
CA TRP A 216 16.83 -21.34 26.22
C TRP A 216 18.36 -21.38 26.20
N TRP A 217 18.95 -20.23 25.86
CA TRP A 217 20.38 -20.01 25.67
C TRP A 217 20.93 -19.09 26.77
N ARG A 218 22.12 -19.39 27.29
CA ARG A 218 22.87 -18.58 28.28
C ARG A 218 23.79 -17.54 27.66
N GLU A 219 23.39 -17.00 26.51
CA GLU A 219 24.11 -15.93 25.81
C GLU A 219 23.14 -15.01 25.08
N GLU A 220 23.59 -13.82 24.71
CA GLU A 220 22.93 -13.04 23.67
C GLU A 220 23.24 -13.71 22.31
N LEU A 221 22.22 -14.11 21.57
CA LEU A 221 22.40 -14.60 20.21
C LEU A 221 22.65 -13.42 19.27
N SER A 222 23.79 -13.45 18.57
CA SER A 222 24.09 -12.47 17.52
C SER A 222 23.13 -12.61 16.34
N ALA A 223 22.92 -11.53 15.59
CA ALA A 223 22.08 -11.54 14.39
C ALA A 223 22.52 -12.63 13.37
N GLU A 224 23.82 -12.95 13.30
CA GLU A 224 24.32 -14.06 12.49
C GLU A 224 23.89 -15.43 13.02
N LYS A 225 24.03 -15.69 14.33
CA LYS A 225 23.53 -16.94 14.94
C LYS A 225 22.03 -17.10 14.75
N VAL A 226 21.27 -16.03 14.98
CA VAL A 226 19.81 -16.01 14.77
C VAL A 226 19.46 -16.26 13.32
N ARG A 227 20.16 -15.63 12.36
CA ARG A 227 19.94 -15.89 10.93
C ARG A 227 20.31 -17.33 10.55
N LEU A 228 21.34 -17.94 11.14
CA LEU A 228 21.67 -19.35 10.90
C LEU A 228 20.62 -20.32 11.44
N LEU A 229 20.09 -20.06 12.64
CA LEU A 229 18.97 -20.81 13.21
C LEU A 229 17.70 -20.65 12.36
N ALA A 230 17.38 -19.41 11.98
CA ALA A 230 16.24 -19.09 11.14
C ALA A 230 16.39 -19.59 9.70
N ASP A 231 17.59 -19.60 9.12
CA ASP A 231 17.84 -20.19 7.80
C ASP A 231 17.71 -21.72 7.86
N ASN A 232 18.20 -22.34 8.93
CA ASN A 232 17.99 -23.76 9.14
C ASN A 232 16.49 -24.06 9.27
N TRP A 233 15.74 -23.19 9.95
CA TRP A 233 14.29 -23.17 9.85
C TRP A 233 13.84 -22.87 8.41
N LEU A 234 13.63 -21.64 7.98
CA LEU A 234 12.96 -21.26 6.72
C LEU A 234 13.38 -21.97 5.41
N LYS A 235 14.58 -22.59 5.33
CA LYS A 235 15.08 -23.34 4.15
C LYS A 235 15.15 -24.86 4.34
N ASN A 236 15.29 -25.32 5.57
CA ASN A 236 15.38 -26.73 5.93
C ASN A 236 14.45 -27.07 7.08
N LEU A 237 13.39 -26.32 7.39
CA LEU A 237 12.61 -26.21 8.65
C LEU A 237 13.18 -26.92 9.90
N ASP A 238 14.49 -26.78 10.13
CA ASP A 238 15.40 -27.28 11.17
C ASP A 238 15.00 -26.90 12.59
N PRO A 239 14.15 -27.62 13.35
CA PRO A 239 13.97 -27.20 14.72
C PRO A 239 15.27 -27.42 15.51
N ARG A 240 16.20 -28.31 15.11
CA ARG A 240 17.54 -28.46 15.73
C ARG A 240 18.47 -27.27 15.47
N VAL A 241 19.39 -27.07 16.40
CA VAL A 241 20.59 -26.26 16.20
C VAL A 241 21.46 -26.86 15.08
N PRO A 242 21.82 -26.07 14.04
CA PRO A 242 22.83 -26.41 13.03
C PRO A 242 24.12 -27.01 13.60
N THR A 243 24.70 -27.98 12.89
CA THR A 243 25.93 -28.67 13.33
C THR A 243 27.16 -27.77 13.43
N ASN A 244 27.14 -26.61 12.77
CA ASN A 244 28.20 -25.59 12.83
C ASN A 244 27.99 -24.54 13.95
N LEU A 245 26.87 -24.56 14.68
CA LEU A 245 26.63 -23.69 15.83
C LEU A 245 27.03 -24.38 17.13
N ASN A 246 27.86 -23.69 17.92
CA ASN A 246 28.31 -24.21 19.21
C ASN A 246 27.15 -24.28 20.21
N LYS A 247 26.92 -25.47 20.78
CA LYS A 247 25.88 -25.74 21.78
C LYS A 247 26.32 -25.52 23.24
N THR A 248 27.57 -25.13 23.52
CA THR A 248 28.04 -24.91 24.91
C THR A 248 27.16 -23.93 25.73
N HIS A 249 26.48 -22.99 25.06
CA HIS A 249 25.59 -22.02 25.71
C HIS A 249 24.10 -22.39 25.59
N LEU A 250 23.74 -23.50 24.94
CA LEU A 250 22.37 -24.02 24.92
C LEU A 250 22.10 -24.73 26.25
N HIS A 251 21.12 -24.26 27.00
CA HIS A 251 20.86 -24.74 28.36
C HIS A 251 19.70 -25.73 28.43
N SER A 252 18.58 -25.40 27.78
CA SER A 252 17.40 -26.27 27.68
C SER A 252 16.84 -26.24 26.27
N GLU A 253 16.29 -27.37 25.83
CA GLU A 253 15.77 -27.57 24.49
C GLU A 253 14.57 -28.51 24.55
N TRP A 254 13.38 -28.03 24.19
CA TRP A 254 12.16 -28.82 24.11
C TRP A 254 11.75 -28.92 22.64
N LEU A 255 12.11 -30.04 21.99
CA LEU A 255 11.82 -30.32 20.58
C LEU A 255 10.40 -30.89 20.33
N MET A 256 9.57 -30.95 21.37
CA MET A 256 8.19 -31.47 21.33
C MET A 256 8.07 -32.82 20.61
N ASN A 257 9.03 -33.73 20.81
CA ASN A 257 9.12 -35.01 20.09
C ASN A 257 8.94 -36.24 20.97
N GLN A 258 8.84 -36.08 22.29
CA GLN A 258 8.63 -37.18 23.24
C GLN A 258 8.11 -36.62 24.58
N GLU A 259 7.26 -37.38 25.25
CA GLU A 259 7.06 -37.23 26.69
C GLU A 259 8.12 -38.04 27.48
N CYS A 260 8.28 -37.73 28.75
CA CYS A 260 9.16 -38.42 29.68
C CYS A 260 8.54 -38.51 31.09
N ALA A 261 9.20 -39.24 31.98
CA ALA A 261 8.99 -39.09 33.42
C ALA A 261 9.72 -37.83 33.94
N SER A 262 9.52 -37.49 35.22
CA SER A 262 10.13 -36.30 35.85
C SER A 262 11.67 -36.30 35.88
N ASP A 263 12.30 -37.47 35.73
CA ASP A 263 13.76 -37.65 35.68
C ASP A 263 14.32 -37.72 34.24
N GLY A 264 13.48 -37.49 33.22
CA GLY A 264 13.86 -37.57 31.80
C GLY A 264 13.89 -38.99 31.21
N SER A 265 13.62 -40.02 32.01
CA SER A 265 13.46 -41.40 31.53
C SER A 265 12.17 -41.59 30.72
N VAL A 266 12.01 -42.75 30.07
CA VAL A 266 10.82 -43.06 29.26
C VAL A 266 9.59 -43.08 30.15
N GLY A 267 8.60 -42.22 29.85
CA GLY A 267 7.41 -42.03 30.68
C GLY A 267 6.41 -41.09 30.00
N SER A 268 5.47 -40.55 30.77
CA SER A 268 4.45 -39.61 30.31
C SER A 268 4.17 -38.52 31.35
N GLY A 269 3.53 -37.44 30.92
CA GLY A 269 3.14 -36.30 31.76
C GLY A 269 4.22 -35.22 31.92
N TRP A 270 5.37 -35.34 31.26
CA TRP A 270 6.41 -34.31 31.21
C TRP A 270 6.95 -34.15 29.78
N LEU A 271 7.25 -32.92 29.38
CA LEU A 271 7.99 -32.61 28.16
C LEU A 271 9.48 -32.75 28.41
N LYS A 272 10.15 -33.47 27.52
CA LYS A 272 11.58 -33.73 27.65
C LYS A 272 12.42 -32.54 27.21
N ASP A 273 13.23 -32.03 28.15
CA ASP A 273 14.43 -31.25 27.83
C ASP A 273 15.48 -32.20 27.23
N SER A 274 15.92 -31.97 25.99
CA SER A 274 16.90 -32.78 25.28
C SER A 274 18.36 -32.37 25.49
N GLN A 275 18.62 -31.29 26.24
CA GLN A 275 19.98 -30.80 26.53
C GLN A 275 20.23 -30.64 28.04
N GLY A 276 19.23 -30.18 28.79
CA GLY A 276 19.31 -29.96 30.23
C GLY A 276 18.55 -31.01 31.04
N ARG A 277 18.06 -30.59 32.21
CA ARG A 277 17.22 -31.39 33.14
C ARG A 277 15.89 -30.71 33.45
N ASN A 278 15.57 -29.62 32.75
CA ASN A 278 14.38 -28.81 33.01
C ASN A 278 13.17 -29.40 32.28
N HIS A 279 12.84 -30.66 32.59
CA HIS A 279 11.65 -31.32 32.09
C HIS A 279 10.42 -30.53 32.58
N LEU A 280 9.46 -30.25 31.69
CA LEU A 280 8.28 -29.44 32.05
C LEU A 280 7.07 -30.34 32.22
N ARG A 281 6.49 -30.36 33.42
CA ARG A 281 5.28 -31.13 33.71
C ARG A 281 4.12 -30.61 32.90
N LEU A 282 3.41 -31.51 32.22
CA LEU A 282 2.12 -31.22 31.60
C LEU A 282 1.06 -31.10 32.70
N VAL A 283 0.41 -29.94 32.77
CA VAL A 283 -0.59 -29.58 33.79
C VAL A 283 -1.86 -29.11 33.08
N GLY A 284 -3.03 -29.42 33.67
CA GLY A 284 -4.33 -29.11 33.08
C GLY A 284 -4.56 -29.93 31.80
N GLN A 285 -5.04 -29.28 30.74
CA GLN A 285 -5.25 -29.89 29.42
C GLN A 285 -4.05 -29.69 28.47
N ALA A 286 -2.83 -29.61 29.00
CA ALA A 286 -1.62 -29.60 28.19
C ALA A 286 -1.31 -31.03 27.70
N SER A 287 -1.09 -31.21 26.39
CA SER A 287 -0.80 -32.52 25.79
C SER A 287 0.18 -32.41 24.64
N LEU A 288 1.02 -33.43 24.47
CA LEU A 288 1.86 -33.57 23.29
C LEU A 288 1.07 -34.24 22.15
N MET A 289 0.75 -33.49 21.10
CA MET A 289 -0.08 -33.97 19.99
C MET A 289 0.77 -34.60 18.89
N VAL A 290 0.79 -35.94 18.82
CA VAL A 290 1.53 -36.73 17.83
C VAL A 290 0.70 -36.93 16.55
N SER A 291 1.33 -36.94 15.37
CA SER A 291 0.66 -37.45 14.16
C SER A 291 0.22 -38.91 14.34
N SER A 292 -1.07 -39.19 14.17
CA SER A 292 -1.58 -40.56 14.14
C SER A 292 -0.99 -41.33 12.96
N GLY A 293 -0.51 -42.56 13.18
CA GLY A 293 0.10 -43.45 12.17
C GLY A 293 -0.83 -43.97 11.06
N GLU A 294 -1.86 -43.22 10.74
CA GLU A 294 -2.93 -43.51 9.79
C GLU A 294 -2.52 -43.19 8.33
N PRO A 295 -3.22 -43.72 7.32
CA PRO A 295 -3.08 -43.28 5.93
C PRO A 295 -3.37 -41.77 5.78
N LEU A 296 -2.89 -41.17 4.70
CA LEU A 296 -3.23 -39.78 4.37
C LEU A 296 -4.71 -39.70 3.99
N SER A 297 -5.53 -39.20 4.91
CA SER A 297 -6.94 -38.98 4.71
C SER A 297 -7.20 -37.54 4.28
N LEU A 298 -7.87 -37.39 3.15
CA LEU A 298 -8.33 -36.11 2.64
C LEU A 298 -9.65 -35.77 3.35
N ILE A 299 -9.62 -34.80 4.28
CA ILE A 299 -10.78 -34.45 5.10
C ILE A 299 -11.72 -33.57 4.29
N TYR A 300 -11.23 -32.40 3.85
CA TYR A 300 -12.07 -31.36 3.25
C TYR A 300 -11.37 -30.67 2.07
N PRO A 301 -12.09 -30.34 0.98
CA PRO A 301 -13.48 -30.71 0.69
C PRO A 301 -13.65 -32.18 0.28
N GLU A 302 -14.89 -32.66 0.31
CA GLU A 302 -15.24 -33.99 -0.18
C GLU A 302 -15.05 -34.10 -1.71
N HIS A 303 -14.83 -35.31 -2.22
CA HIS A 303 -14.66 -35.50 -3.67
C HIS A 303 -15.99 -35.25 -4.39
N GLY A 304 -16.01 -34.24 -5.26
CA GLY A 304 -17.19 -33.82 -6.01
C GLY A 304 -18.11 -32.88 -5.23
N GLN A 305 -17.65 -32.31 -4.11
CA GLN A 305 -18.44 -31.35 -3.35
C GLN A 305 -18.71 -30.08 -4.18
N GLU A 306 -19.96 -29.64 -4.22
CA GLU A 306 -20.41 -28.41 -4.88
C GLU A 306 -20.69 -27.34 -3.81
N GLY A 307 -20.65 -26.05 -4.19
CA GLY A 307 -20.91 -24.95 -3.26
C GLY A 307 -19.85 -24.79 -2.17
N VAL A 308 -18.59 -25.11 -2.48
CA VAL A 308 -17.47 -24.93 -1.55
C VAL A 308 -17.10 -23.45 -1.42
N ASN A 309 -16.89 -23.00 -0.19
CA ASN A 309 -16.45 -21.63 0.12
C ASN A 309 -15.23 -21.18 -0.71
N ARG A 310 -15.12 -19.90 -1.08
CA ARG A 310 -14.02 -19.41 -1.93
C ARG A 310 -12.77 -19.07 -1.13
N LEU A 311 -12.90 -18.76 0.16
CA LEU A 311 -11.81 -18.75 1.12
C LEU A 311 -11.61 -20.18 1.68
N LEU A 312 -11.19 -21.08 0.81
CA LEU A 312 -11.11 -22.50 1.12
C LEU A 312 -9.89 -22.85 1.98
N THR A 313 -10.11 -23.42 3.17
CA THR A 313 -9.08 -24.20 3.86
C THR A 313 -9.19 -25.69 3.46
N LEU A 314 -8.31 -26.17 2.59
CA LEU A 314 -8.13 -27.62 2.36
C LEU A 314 -7.64 -28.27 3.66
N LYS A 315 -8.18 -29.42 4.04
CA LYS A 315 -7.82 -30.15 5.28
C LYS A 315 -7.49 -31.61 5.01
N VAL A 316 -6.41 -32.12 5.60
CA VAL A 316 -5.99 -33.53 5.54
C VAL A 316 -5.35 -33.97 6.85
N GLN A 317 -5.28 -35.27 7.11
CA GLN A 317 -4.66 -35.86 8.31
C GLN A 317 -3.92 -37.15 7.97
N GLY A 318 -2.99 -37.56 8.84
CA GLY A 318 -2.19 -38.77 8.66
C GLY A 318 -1.27 -38.70 7.44
N GLY A 319 -0.79 -39.86 6.98
CA GLY A 319 0.12 -39.97 5.84
C GLY A 319 1.38 -40.76 6.11
N ASP A 320 1.60 -41.19 7.35
CA ASP A 320 2.65 -42.12 7.76
C ASP A 320 2.78 -43.32 6.82
N LEU A 321 1.67 -44.01 6.56
CA LEU A 321 1.66 -45.21 5.71
C LEU A 321 1.95 -44.92 4.22
N LEU A 322 1.81 -43.67 3.74
CA LEU A 322 2.19 -43.30 2.37
C LEU A 322 3.67 -42.98 2.19
N LEU A 323 4.42 -42.81 3.28
CA LEU A 323 5.85 -42.54 3.24
C LEU A 323 6.69 -43.84 3.15
N GLY A 324 6.08 -44.98 3.47
CA GLY A 324 6.67 -46.32 3.37
C GLY A 324 7.68 -46.64 4.47
N TYR A 325 8.09 -47.91 4.55
CA TYR A 325 8.96 -48.41 5.62
C TYR A 325 10.24 -47.58 5.80
N GLY A 326 10.61 -47.33 7.06
CA GLY A 326 11.77 -46.52 7.45
C GLY A 326 11.52 -45.01 7.53
N VAL A 327 10.25 -44.59 7.59
CA VAL A 327 9.85 -43.19 7.78
C VAL A 327 9.02 -43.05 9.04
N VAL A 328 9.15 -41.89 9.68
CA VAL A 328 8.41 -41.47 10.86
C VAL A 328 7.77 -40.11 10.55
N HIS A 329 6.44 -40.06 10.65
CA HIS A 329 5.53 -38.92 10.74
C HIS A 329 5.54 -37.85 9.62
N PRO A 330 4.37 -37.53 9.02
CA PRO A 330 4.22 -36.49 7.99
C PRO A 330 4.31 -35.09 8.60
N LEU A 331 5.54 -34.58 8.67
CA LEU A 331 5.85 -33.27 9.25
C LEU A 331 5.41 -32.09 8.36
N SER A 332 5.28 -32.31 7.05
CA SER A 332 4.88 -31.26 6.11
C SER A 332 4.06 -31.76 4.93
N TYR A 333 3.21 -30.87 4.42
CA TYR A 333 2.23 -31.15 3.39
C TYR A 333 2.48 -30.22 2.19
N TYR A 334 2.22 -30.71 0.98
CA TYR A 334 2.32 -29.91 -0.24
C TYR A 334 1.09 -30.13 -1.09
N PHE A 335 0.27 -29.09 -1.16
CA PHE A 335 -0.98 -29.06 -1.92
C PHE A 335 -0.69 -28.50 -3.32
N GLN A 336 -1.33 -29.13 -4.30
CA GLN A 336 -1.56 -28.54 -5.60
C GLN A 336 -3.06 -28.41 -5.79
N ILE A 337 -3.48 -27.30 -6.39
CA ILE A 337 -4.86 -27.01 -6.78
C ILE A 337 -4.81 -26.50 -8.22
N ASP A 338 -5.65 -27.03 -9.11
CA ASP A 338 -5.71 -26.59 -10.50
C ASP A 338 -7.15 -26.72 -11.02
N THR A 339 -7.48 -25.96 -12.05
CA THR A 339 -8.72 -26.10 -12.84
C THR A 339 -8.72 -27.34 -13.76
N THR A 340 -7.59 -28.03 -13.91
CA THR A 340 -7.45 -29.31 -14.65
C THR A 340 -6.98 -30.46 -13.75
N ALA A 341 -7.34 -31.70 -14.07
CA ALA A 341 -6.95 -32.87 -13.27
C ALA A 341 -5.47 -33.24 -13.46
N GLU A 342 -4.86 -32.71 -14.51
CA GLU A 342 -3.48 -32.94 -14.93
C GLU A 342 -2.47 -32.08 -14.14
N PHE A 343 -2.93 -31.02 -13.45
CA PHE A 343 -2.10 -30.05 -12.72
C PHE A 343 -1.03 -29.41 -13.61
N ASN A 344 -1.49 -28.82 -14.72
CA ASN A 344 -0.68 -28.27 -15.80
C ASN A 344 -1.27 -27.00 -16.44
N SER A 345 -2.32 -26.41 -15.88
CA SER A 345 -2.91 -25.18 -16.43
C SER A 345 -2.20 -23.93 -15.91
N GLY A 346 -2.49 -22.77 -16.53
CA GLY A 346 -2.04 -21.47 -16.03
C GLY A 346 -2.65 -21.05 -14.69
N ASN A 347 -3.60 -21.83 -14.14
CA ASN A 347 -4.21 -21.63 -12.82
C ASN A 347 -3.68 -22.61 -11.75
N LEU A 348 -2.55 -23.30 -11.99
CA LEU A 348 -1.94 -24.17 -10.97
C LEU A 348 -1.48 -23.33 -9.76
N ILE A 349 -2.10 -23.58 -8.61
CA ILE A 349 -1.73 -23.02 -7.31
C ILE A 349 -0.97 -24.10 -6.52
N GLU A 350 0.19 -23.73 -5.97
CA GLU A 350 1.02 -24.61 -5.14
C GLU A 350 1.23 -23.99 -3.76
N SER A 351 0.98 -24.74 -2.69
CA SER A 351 1.09 -24.21 -1.31
C SER A 351 2.52 -23.97 -0.82
N GLY A 352 3.53 -24.46 -1.54
CA GLY A 352 4.82 -24.79 -0.92
C GLY A 352 4.70 -25.92 0.10
N TRP A 353 5.72 -26.09 0.94
CA TRP A 353 5.70 -27.10 2.01
C TRP A 353 5.23 -26.47 3.32
N ILE A 354 4.02 -26.82 3.75
CA ILE A 354 3.37 -26.25 4.92
C ILE A 354 3.43 -27.19 6.14
N PRO A 355 3.51 -26.66 7.38
CA PRO A 355 3.70 -27.44 8.60
C PRO A 355 2.51 -28.33 8.98
N CYS A 356 2.84 -29.49 9.57
CA CYS A 356 2.25 -30.12 10.77
C CYS A 356 0.72 -30.34 10.89
N TYR A 357 -0.11 -29.90 9.94
CA TYR A 357 -1.57 -29.84 10.11
C TYR A 357 -2.38 -30.28 8.92
N GLY A 358 -1.76 -30.37 7.74
CA GLY A 358 -2.51 -30.66 6.53
C GLY A 358 -3.59 -29.61 6.23
N GLU A 359 -3.42 -28.37 6.67
CA GLU A 359 -4.36 -27.27 6.42
C GLU A 359 -3.76 -26.23 5.49
N TYR A 360 -4.35 -26.02 4.31
CA TYR A 360 -3.94 -24.98 3.35
C TYR A 360 -5.11 -24.06 3.02
N THR A 361 -5.02 -22.79 3.46
CA THR A 361 -6.01 -21.77 3.11
C THR A 361 -5.61 -21.07 1.82
N VAL A 362 -6.54 -21.00 0.88
CA VAL A 362 -6.37 -20.43 -0.45
C VAL A 362 -7.64 -19.67 -0.83
N ILE A 363 -7.46 -18.61 -1.62
CA ILE A 363 -8.56 -17.88 -2.22
C ILE A 363 -8.77 -18.39 -3.65
N LEU A 364 -10.02 -18.72 -4.00
CA LEU A 364 -10.40 -19.35 -5.27
C LEU A 364 -11.46 -18.55 -6.03
N LYS A 365 -11.54 -18.79 -7.35
CA LYS A 365 -12.54 -18.15 -8.22
C LYS A 365 -13.94 -18.69 -7.92
N PRO A 366 -14.99 -17.86 -8.03
CA PRO A 366 -16.38 -18.31 -7.88
C PRO A 366 -16.78 -19.30 -8.99
N LYS A 367 -17.73 -20.18 -8.69
CA LYS A 367 -18.36 -21.14 -9.62
C LYS A 367 -17.36 -21.93 -10.48
N THR A 368 -16.20 -22.23 -9.93
CA THR A 368 -15.07 -22.83 -10.65
C THR A 368 -14.80 -24.22 -10.10
N LYS A 369 -14.74 -25.21 -11.00
CA LYS A 369 -14.33 -26.56 -10.62
C LYS A 369 -12.82 -26.61 -10.48
N TYR A 370 -12.37 -27.08 -9.32
CA TYR A 370 -10.98 -27.31 -9.01
C TYR A 370 -10.73 -28.80 -8.76
N TYR A 371 -9.52 -29.21 -9.08
CA TYR A 371 -8.90 -30.48 -8.73
C TYR A 371 -7.81 -30.19 -7.71
N TRP A 372 -7.68 -31.03 -6.69
CA TRP A 372 -6.62 -30.89 -5.70
C TRP A 372 -6.02 -32.24 -5.32
N ARG A 373 -4.75 -32.18 -4.94
CA ARG A 373 -4.01 -33.33 -4.41
C ARG A 373 -2.96 -32.82 -3.44
N VAL A 374 -2.69 -33.61 -2.41
CA VAL A 374 -1.61 -33.36 -1.45
C VAL A 374 -0.62 -34.51 -1.45
N LYS A 375 0.65 -34.21 -1.19
CA LYS A 375 1.66 -35.19 -0.78
C LYS A 375 2.23 -34.79 0.57
N VAL A 376 2.69 -35.76 1.33
CA VAL A 376 3.39 -35.53 2.59
C VAL A 376 4.89 -35.65 2.40
N ARG A 377 5.63 -35.02 3.30
CA ARG A 377 7.07 -35.13 3.43
C ARG A 377 7.44 -35.26 4.89
N ASP A 378 8.30 -36.23 5.13
CA ASP A 378 8.79 -36.55 6.44
C ASP A 378 9.95 -35.65 6.87
N MET A 379 10.38 -35.97 8.08
CA MET A 379 11.54 -35.43 8.76
C MET A 379 12.88 -35.70 7.99
N ALA A 380 12.97 -36.70 7.10
CA ALA A 380 14.15 -37.00 6.29
C ALA A 380 14.13 -36.33 4.89
N LYS A 381 13.18 -35.43 4.64
CA LYS A 381 12.84 -34.83 3.33
C LYS A 381 12.37 -35.86 2.28
N LYS A 382 12.16 -37.12 2.66
CA LYS A 382 11.52 -38.15 1.83
C LYS A 382 10.05 -37.80 1.67
N SER A 383 9.62 -37.73 0.42
CA SER A 383 8.26 -37.33 0.05
C SER A 383 7.45 -38.54 -0.38
N SER A 384 6.18 -38.59 -0.04
CA SER A 384 5.25 -39.55 -0.62
C SER A 384 5.00 -39.22 -2.10
N GLY A 385 4.36 -40.15 -2.81
CA GLY A 385 3.58 -39.79 -3.99
C GLY A 385 2.43 -38.83 -3.61
N TYR A 386 1.82 -38.19 -4.59
CA TYR A 386 0.55 -37.50 -4.34
C TYR A 386 -0.55 -38.51 -3.99
N SER A 387 -1.45 -38.07 -3.10
CA SER A 387 -2.75 -38.69 -2.85
C SER A 387 -3.59 -38.78 -4.13
N GLN A 388 -4.67 -39.56 -4.05
CA GLN A 388 -5.69 -39.59 -5.10
C GLN A 388 -6.24 -38.18 -5.36
N ILE A 389 -6.43 -37.85 -6.64
CA ILE A 389 -6.95 -36.55 -7.05
C ILE A 389 -8.39 -36.40 -6.55
N ARG A 390 -8.65 -35.33 -5.79
CA ARG A 390 -10.00 -34.88 -5.49
C ARG A 390 -10.41 -33.74 -6.40
N SER A 391 -11.71 -33.50 -6.48
CA SER A 391 -12.26 -32.30 -7.10
C SER A 391 -13.37 -31.71 -6.25
N PHE A 392 -13.68 -30.44 -6.45
CA PHE A 392 -14.81 -29.74 -5.86
C PHE A 392 -15.14 -28.54 -6.77
N THR A 393 -16.30 -27.92 -6.55
CA THR A 393 -16.72 -26.70 -7.26
C THR A 393 -17.04 -25.63 -6.23
N THR A 394 -16.48 -24.44 -6.42
CA THR A 394 -16.74 -23.30 -5.53
C THR A 394 -18.15 -22.75 -5.70
N GLU A 395 -18.65 -22.09 -4.66
CA GLU A 395 -19.91 -21.35 -4.69
C GLU A 395 -19.92 -20.21 -5.73
N PRO A 396 -21.10 -19.79 -6.23
CA PRO A 396 -21.23 -18.60 -7.07
C PRO A 396 -20.94 -17.31 -6.28
N VAL A 397 -20.82 -16.18 -6.99
CA VAL A 397 -20.75 -14.86 -6.34
C VAL A 397 -22.06 -14.54 -5.62
N SER A 398 -21.94 -13.93 -4.46
CA SER A 398 -23.00 -13.43 -3.60
C SER A 398 -23.12 -11.90 -3.71
N THR A 399 -24.26 -11.39 -3.26
CA THR A 399 -24.52 -9.94 -3.19
C THR A 399 -24.98 -9.58 -1.79
N TRP A 400 -24.19 -8.72 -1.15
CA TRP A 400 -24.36 -8.30 0.24
C TRP A 400 -24.82 -6.84 0.33
N TYR A 401 -25.41 -6.48 1.47
CA TYR A 401 -25.96 -5.15 1.70
C TYR A 401 -25.60 -4.65 3.09
N VAL A 402 -25.23 -3.37 3.18
CA VAL A 402 -25.02 -2.66 4.44
C VAL A 402 -25.73 -1.31 4.37
N ARG A 403 -26.38 -0.93 5.48
CA ARG A 403 -27.19 0.30 5.61
C ARG A 403 -26.73 1.14 6.80
N PRO A 404 -27.19 2.39 6.98
CA PRO A 404 -26.67 3.27 8.03
C PRO A 404 -26.98 2.72 9.43
N GLN A 405 -26.04 2.88 10.36
CA GLN A 405 -26.14 2.38 11.73
C GLN A 405 -27.31 3.00 12.51
N GLY A 406 -27.94 2.21 13.38
CA GLY A 406 -29.09 2.59 14.20
C GLY A 406 -30.44 2.31 13.55
N GLY A 407 -30.47 1.43 12.56
CA GLY A 407 -31.70 0.92 11.94
C GLY A 407 -32.31 -0.27 12.68
N SER A 408 -33.11 -1.04 11.93
CA SER A 408 -33.56 -2.37 12.31
C SER A 408 -33.85 -3.11 11.00
N TYR A 409 -32.87 -3.88 10.54
CA TYR A 409 -32.86 -4.42 9.18
C TYR A 409 -33.03 -5.94 9.21
N GLY A 410 -34.22 -6.39 9.60
CA GLY A 410 -34.60 -7.81 9.54
C GLY A 410 -33.68 -8.70 10.39
N ASN A 411 -32.96 -9.61 9.73
CA ASN A 411 -31.98 -10.48 10.36
C ASN A 411 -30.61 -9.84 10.58
N GLU A 412 -30.31 -8.74 9.89
CA GLU A 412 -28.99 -8.07 9.88
C GLU A 412 -27.84 -9.02 9.48
N ASP A 413 -28.11 -9.91 8.53
CA ASP A 413 -27.20 -10.93 7.98
C ASP A 413 -26.54 -10.51 6.65
N GLY A 414 -26.88 -9.33 6.13
CA GLY A 414 -26.36 -8.77 4.89
C GLY A 414 -26.95 -9.36 3.60
N THR A 415 -27.76 -10.42 3.66
CA THR A 415 -28.18 -11.21 2.46
C THR A 415 -29.16 -10.50 1.52
N SER A 416 -29.77 -9.40 1.95
CA SER A 416 -30.67 -8.57 1.15
C SER A 416 -30.73 -7.15 1.71
N TYR A 417 -31.23 -6.18 0.93
CA TYR A 417 -31.46 -4.81 1.43
C TYR A 417 -32.36 -4.75 2.68
N ALA A 418 -33.31 -5.69 2.80
CA ALA A 418 -34.18 -5.82 3.96
C ALA A 418 -33.48 -6.44 5.18
N ASN A 419 -32.48 -7.29 4.96
CA ASN A 419 -31.65 -7.93 5.99
C ASN A 419 -30.24 -7.31 6.11
N ALA A 420 -30.03 -6.08 5.63
CA ALA A 420 -28.71 -5.49 5.51
C ALA A 420 -27.99 -5.34 6.87
N TRP A 421 -26.66 -5.39 6.90
CA TRP A 421 -25.90 -5.11 8.12
C TRP A 421 -26.16 -3.68 8.63
N ASP A 422 -26.35 -3.52 9.95
CA ASP A 422 -26.55 -2.21 10.60
C ASP A 422 -25.21 -1.45 10.77
N GLY A 423 -24.75 -0.81 9.71
CA GLY A 423 -23.54 0.01 9.70
C GLY A 423 -22.27 -0.72 9.23
N LEU A 424 -21.31 0.06 8.72
CA LEU A 424 -20.11 -0.44 8.02
C LEU A 424 -19.15 -1.27 8.89
N GLN A 425 -19.31 -1.23 10.21
CA GLN A 425 -18.47 -1.99 11.16
C GLN A 425 -19.04 -3.37 11.48
N ASN A 426 -20.32 -3.60 11.18
CA ASN A 426 -21.00 -4.88 11.37
C ASN A 426 -20.93 -5.76 10.10
N ILE A 427 -20.21 -5.31 9.07
CA ILE A 427 -19.92 -6.12 7.87
C ILE A 427 -19.09 -7.34 8.26
N VAL A 428 -19.58 -8.53 7.93
CA VAL A 428 -18.80 -9.77 8.04
C VAL A 428 -17.97 -9.96 6.77
N TRP A 429 -16.69 -10.29 6.94
CA TRP A 429 -15.74 -10.54 5.84
C TRP A 429 -15.23 -11.98 5.92
N GLY A 430 -15.10 -12.67 4.79
CA GLY A 430 -14.74 -14.09 4.73
C GLY A 430 -15.95 -15.03 4.81
N GLU A 431 -15.75 -16.27 5.27
CA GLU A 431 -16.66 -17.44 5.13
C GLU A 431 -18.15 -17.24 5.47
N ALA A 432 -18.50 -16.23 6.26
CA ALA A 432 -19.87 -15.91 6.68
C ALA A 432 -20.39 -14.56 6.15
N GLY A 433 -19.76 -13.99 5.12
CA GLY A 433 -20.10 -12.68 4.58
C GLY A 433 -19.37 -12.38 3.27
N VAL A 434 -18.78 -11.17 3.15
CA VAL A 434 -18.21 -10.71 1.89
C VAL A 434 -16.93 -11.45 1.54
N GLU A 435 -16.94 -12.12 0.38
CA GLU A 435 -15.87 -12.98 -0.11
C GLU A 435 -15.27 -12.54 -1.46
N PRO A 436 -14.09 -13.07 -1.84
CA PRO A 436 -13.47 -12.90 -3.14
C PRO A 436 -14.44 -13.09 -4.34
N GLY A 437 -14.64 -12.03 -5.12
CA GLY A 437 -15.58 -11.98 -6.24
C GLY A 437 -16.99 -11.47 -5.90
N ASP A 438 -17.31 -11.21 -4.64
CA ASP A 438 -18.63 -10.70 -4.24
C ASP A 438 -18.85 -9.23 -4.58
N THR A 439 -20.13 -8.87 -4.59
CA THR A 439 -20.58 -7.49 -4.56
C THR A 439 -21.13 -7.12 -3.18
N LEU A 440 -20.70 -6.00 -2.62
CA LEU A 440 -21.28 -5.36 -1.44
C LEU A 440 -21.91 -4.03 -1.83
N TYR A 441 -23.22 -3.87 -1.67
CA TYR A 441 -23.90 -2.58 -1.77
C TYR A 441 -23.83 -1.84 -0.43
N ILE A 442 -23.15 -0.70 -0.43
CA ILE A 442 -23.26 0.32 0.62
C ILE A 442 -24.46 1.20 0.24
N CYS A 443 -25.47 1.21 1.11
CA CYS A 443 -26.74 1.88 0.84
C CYS A 443 -26.94 3.07 1.81
N GLY A 444 -27.30 4.22 1.27
CA GLY A 444 -27.64 5.41 2.05
C GLY A 444 -26.47 6.14 2.70
N LEU A 445 -26.79 7.00 3.67
CA LEU A 445 -25.85 7.94 4.29
C LEU A 445 -25.19 7.36 5.54
N HIS A 446 -23.92 6.99 5.42
CA HIS A 446 -23.08 6.53 6.52
C HIS A 446 -22.26 7.68 7.11
N VAL A 447 -22.60 8.08 8.34
CA VAL A 447 -21.80 9.01 9.16
C VAL A 447 -21.59 8.43 10.55
N HIS A 448 -20.34 8.25 10.95
CA HIS A 448 -20.00 7.74 12.28
C HIS A 448 -20.32 8.77 13.38
N THR A 449 -20.78 8.30 14.53
CA THR A 449 -21.06 9.12 15.72
C THR A 449 -20.13 8.69 16.84
N VAL A 450 -19.27 9.61 17.30
CA VAL A 450 -18.28 9.29 18.35
C VAL A 450 -18.98 9.18 19.70
N ILE A 451 -18.69 8.06 20.38
CA ILE A 451 -19.29 7.68 21.66
C ILE A 451 -18.31 7.83 22.83
N ASP A 452 -17.00 7.79 22.58
CA ASP A 452 -15.95 7.83 23.60
C ASP A 452 -14.72 8.61 23.08
N ARG A 453 -14.02 9.34 23.95
CA ARG A 453 -12.78 10.04 23.61
C ARG A 453 -11.59 9.09 23.48
N ASP A 454 -11.49 8.10 24.36
CA ASP A 454 -10.22 7.40 24.58
C ASP A 454 -9.82 6.49 23.40
N PHE A 455 -10.80 6.09 22.57
CA PHE A 455 -10.61 5.19 21.43
C PHE A 455 -11.07 5.74 20.07
N ILE A 456 -11.26 7.06 19.96
CA ILE A 456 -11.78 7.73 18.75
C ILE A 456 -10.96 7.40 17.47
N GLY A 457 -9.69 7.02 17.63
CA GLY A 457 -8.79 6.63 16.55
C GLY A 457 -9.22 5.38 15.77
N THR A 458 -9.96 4.46 16.39
CA THR A 458 -10.34 3.15 15.82
C THR A 458 -11.84 2.90 15.75
N GLN A 459 -12.66 3.76 16.37
CA GLN A 459 -14.11 3.64 16.47
C GLN A 459 -14.88 3.58 15.14
N ALA A 460 -14.24 3.82 13.98
CA ALA A 460 -14.87 3.83 12.66
C ALA A 460 -14.04 3.15 11.56
N ASP A 461 -13.07 2.32 11.93
CA ASP A 461 -12.26 1.57 10.96
C ASP A 461 -13.06 0.41 10.33
N ILE A 462 -12.84 0.20 9.04
CA ILE A 462 -13.41 -0.89 8.23
C ILE A 462 -12.24 -1.68 7.66
N TYR A 463 -12.28 -3.01 7.74
CA TYR A 463 -11.17 -3.91 7.38
C TYR A 463 -11.58 -4.90 6.27
N PRO A 464 -11.64 -4.47 5.00
CA PRO A 464 -11.89 -5.39 3.89
C PRO A 464 -10.79 -6.45 3.75
N ILE A 465 -11.17 -7.65 3.32
CA ILE A 465 -10.24 -8.68 2.85
C ILE A 465 -9.92 -8.50 1.35
N SER A 466 -8.93 -9.24 0.85
CA SER A 466 -8.59 -9.25 -0.58
C SER A 466 -9.64 -9.98 -1.44
N GLY A 467 -9.77 -9.56 -2.70
CA GLY A 467 -10.23 -10.44 -3.77
C GLY A 467 -9.18 -11.49 -4.17
N ALA A 468 -9.54 -12.39 -5.10
CA ALA A 468 -8.63 -13.46 -5.53
C ALA A 468 -7.58 -12.97 -6.52
N ASP A 469 -8.07 -12.31 -7.56
CA ASP A 469 -7.32 -11.76 -8.68
C ASP A 469 -8.21 -10.74 -9.42
N GLU A 470 -7.73 -10.21 -10.54
CA GLU A 470 -8.47 -9.27 -11.40
C GLU A 470 -9.86 -9.75 -11.84
N SER A 471 -10.07 -11.07 -11.96
CA SER A 471 -11.36 -11.67 -12.39
C SER A 471 -12.33 -11.94 -11.25
N ALA A 472 -11.85 -11.94 -10.00
CA ALA A 472 -12.64 -12.13 -8.78
C ALA A 472 -12.26 -11.08 -7.72
N ARG A 473 -12.30 -9.81 -8.14
CA ARG A 473 -12.25 -8.63 -7.28
C ARG A 473 -13.47 -8.56 -6.36
N ILE A 474 -13.31 -8.05 -5.15
CA ILE A 474 -14.45 -7.64 -4.31
C ILE A 474 -14.95 -6.28 -4.81
N ILE A 475 -16.24 -6.18 -5.15
CA ILE A 475 -16.87 -4.95 -5.67
C ILE A 475 -17.70 -4.30 -4.55
N ILE A 476 -17.18 -3.24 -3.96
CA ILE A 476 -17.88 -2.43 -2.95
C ILE A 476 -18.50 -1.24 -3.68
N ARG A 477 -19.83 -1.17 -3.76
CA ARG A 477 -20.53 -0.23 -4.65
C ARG A 477 -21.64 0.59 -3.99
N GLY A 478 -21.89 1.78 -4.55
CA GLY A 478 -22.78 2.81 -3.98
C GLY A 478 -23.99 3.18 -4.83
N ASP A 479 -24.17 2.57 -5.99
CA ASP A 479 -25.25 2.83 -6.94
C ASP A 479 -26.47 1.93 -6.73
N TYR A 480 -26.83 1.64 -5.47
CA TYR A 480 -28.13 1.04 -5.17
C TYR A 480 -29.25 2.03 -5.57
N PRO A 481 -30.18 1.69 -6.48
CA PRO A 481 -31.01 2.68 -7.19
C PRO A 481 -31.82 3.63 -6.30
N ASP A 482 -32.39 3.12 -5.21
CA ASP A 482 -33.31 3.86 -4.34
C ASP A 482 -32.63 4.50 -3.11
N ASP A 483 -31.38 4.12 -2.82
CA ASP A 483 -30.68 4.48 -1.57
C ASP A 483 -29.15 4.54 -1.80
N PRO A 484 -28.65 5.51 -2.58
CA PRO A 484 -27.25 5.54 -3.00
C PRO A 484 -26.27 5.77 -1.84
N GLY A 485 -25.17 5.03 -1.85
CA GLY A 485 -24.15 4.99 -0.81
C GLY A 485 -23.31 6.27 -0.72
N ILE A 486 -23.33 6.90 0.45
CA ILE A 486 -22.52 8.07 0.81
C ILE A 486 -21.80 7.78 2.11
N VAL A 487 -20.46 7.78 2.09
CA VAL A 487 -19.62 7.47 3.25
C VAL A 487 -18.84 8.71 3.67
N TRP A 488 -18.99 9.11 4.94
CA TRP A 488 -18.25 10.22 5.53
C TRP A 488 -17.12 9.73 6.45
N GLY A 489 -15.90 10.23 6.19
CA GLY A 489 -14.79 10.17 7.13
C GLY A 489 -14.74 11.35 8.12
N ALA A 490 -15.73 12.24 8.06
CA ALA A 490 -16.10 13.15 9.14
C ALA A 490 -16.96 12.42 10.20
N TYR A 491 -16.87 12.85 11.46
CA TYR A 491 -17.60 12.28 12.59
C TYR A 491 -18.59 13.29 13.19
N ARG A 492 -19.72 12.80 13.70
CA ARG A 492 -20.66 13.62 14.48
C ARG A 492 -20.08 13.93 15.86
N ILE A 493 -20.02 15.22 16.22
CA ILE A 493 -19.48 15.66 17.52
C ILE A 493 -20.59 15.63 18.58
N SER A 494 -20.62 14.55 19.38
CA SER A 494 -21.67 14.28 20.39
C SER A 494 -21.15 13.69 21.71
N HIS A 495 -19.84 13.61 21.90
CA HIS A 495 -19.21 12.93 23.05
C HIS A 495 -19.36 13.71 24.38
N GLU A 496 -19.74 14.99 24.35
CA GLU A 496 -20.14 15.78 25.53
C GLU A 496 -21.22 16.81 25.15
N SER A 497 -21.75 17.52 26.16
CA SER A 497 -22.75 18.58 25.94
C SER A 497 -22.13 19.90 25.46
N TRP A 498 -22.77 20.51 24.45
CA TRP A 498 -22.39 21.83 23.96
C TRP A 498 -22.71 22.94 24.97
N THR A 499 -21.74 23.81 25.25
CA THR A 499 -21.89 24.95 26.17
C THR A 499 -22.25 26.21 25.40
N TYR A 500 -23.31 26.93 25.81
CA TYR A 500 -23.70 28.19 25.19
C TYR A 500 -22.79 29.35 25.63
N GLN A 501 -22.22 30.07 24.66
CA GLN A 501 -21.26 31.18 24.86
C GLN A 501 -21.86 32.57 24.60
N GLY A 502 -23.18 32.64 24.37
CA GLY A 502 -23.88 33.88 24.00
C GLY A 502 -23.84 34.18 22.50
N ASN A 503 -24.72 35.07 22.04
CA ASN A 503 -24.82 35.55 20.65
C ASN A 503 -24.94 34.44 19.58
N GLY A 504 -25.57 33.31 19.92
CA GLY A 504 -25.69 32.15 19.04
C GLY A 504 -24.41 31.29 18.92
N VAL A 505 -23.35 31.61 19.66
CA VAL A 505 -22.11 30.83 19.68
C VAL A 505 -22.20 29.76 20.76
N TRP A 506 -21.69 28.60 20.42
CA TRP A 506 -21.59 27.43 21.29
C TRP A 506 -20.16 26.91 21.27
N SER A 507 -19.78 26.14 22.29
CA SER A 507 -18.46 25.51 22.33
C SER A 507 -18.50 24.08 22.85
N ILE A 508 -17.53 23.29 22.40
CA ILE A 508 -17.25 21.92 22.85
C ILE A 508 -15.74 21.68 22.83
N SER A 509 -15.20 20.86 23.72
CA SER A 509 -13.78 20.50 23.66
C SER A 509 -13.56 19.43 22.59
N LEU A 510 -12.47 19.53 21.83
CA LEU A 510 -12.15 18.57 20.77
C LEU A 510 -11.75 17.21 21.38
N PRO A 511 -12.35 16.09 20.96
CA PRO A 511 -12.06 14.77 21.51
C PRO A 511 -10.70 14.21 21.06
N ALA A 512 -10.17 14.70 19.93
CA ALA A 512 -8.83 14.40 19.43
C ALA A 512 -8.36 15.52 18.48
N SER A 513 -7.15 15.38 17.94
CA SER A 513 -6.62 16.28 16.90
C SER A 513 -7.51 16.24 15.64
N SER A 514 -7.96 17.42 15.21
CA SER A 514 -8.73 17.66 13.99
C SER A 514 -7.82 18.31 12.94
N TYR A 515 -8.19 18.26 11.67
CA TYR A 515 -7.72 19.25 10.71
C TYR A 515 -8.55 20.55 10.89
N GLY A 516 -8.12 21.64 10.26
CA GLY A 516 -8.49 22.97 10.72
C GLY A 516 -9.64 23.64 9.99
N ASP A 517 -10.31 22.97 9.05
CA ASP A 517 -10.96 23.66 7.92
C ASP A 517 -12.16 22.91 7.31
N TRP A 518 -12.30 21.61 7.60
CA TRP A 518 -13.37 20.77 7.10
C TRP A 518 -14.38 20.46 8.22
N TYR A 519 -15.09 21.49 8.67
CA TYR A 519 -16.19 21.36 9.61
C TYR A 519 -17.52 21.52 8.88
N PHE A 520 -18.46 20.62 9.17
CA PHE A 520 -19.73 20.56 8.48
C PHE A 520 -20.89 20.70 9.46
N GLN A 521 -21.98 21.31 9.00
CA GLN A 521 -23.26 21.38 9.68
C GLN A 521 -24.30 20.61 8.86
N ASP A 522 -25.20 19.92 9.58
CA ASP A 522 -26.43 19.31 9.05
C ASP A 522 -26.22 18.34 7.86
N ILE A 523 -25.14 17.55 7.88
CA ILE A 523 -24.94 16.44 6.94
C ILE A 523 -26.20 15.55 6.91
N GLY A 524 -26.72 15.31 5.70
CA GLY A 524 -27.92 14.52 5.44
C GLY A 524 -29.23 15.30 5.46
N LYS A 525 -29.21 16.64 5.53
CA LYS A 525 -30.42 17.48 5.61
C LYS A 525 -30.38 18.65 4.62
N PRO A 526 -31.43 18.89 3.82
CA PRO A 526 -32.71 18.15 3.77
C PRO A 526 -32.65 16.82 3.01
N SER A 527 -31.53 16.47 2.36
CA SER A 527 -31.34 15.18 1.66
C SER A 527 -29.99 14.53 2.00
N SER A 528 -29.83 13.24 1.70
CA SER A 528 -28.62 12.46 2.03
C SER A 528 -27.30 13.08 1.53
N GLY A 529 -27.32 13.77 0.38
CA GLY A 529 -26.17 14.49 -0.17
C GLY A 529 -26.02 15.95 0.28
N SER A 530 -26.92 16.46 1.11
CA SER A 530 -26.90 17.87 1.58
C SER A 530 -26.04 18.04 2.83
N PHE A 531 -25.31 19.15 2.90
CA PHE A 531 -24.54 19.61 4.07
C PHE A 531 -24.24 21.10 3.93
N VAL A 532 -23.83 21.74 5.02
CA VAL A 532 -23.25 23.09 5.03
C VAL A 532 -21.78 22.98 5.43
N LEU A 533 -20.87 23.44 4.57
CA LEU A 533 -19.47 23.65 4.95
C LEU A 533 -19.37 24.95 5.78
N LEU A 534 -18.81 24.87 6.98
CA LEU A 534 -18.66 26.02 7.86
C LEU A 534 -17.42 26.84 7.48
N ALA A 535 -17.54 28.17 7.57
CA ALA A 535 -16.43 29.08 7.37
C ALA A 535 -15.46 29.04 8.55
N LYS A 536 -14.17 28.90 8.28
CA LYS A 536 -13.13 28.99 9.30
C LYS A 536 -12.84 30.44 9.65
N GLU A 537 -12.99 30.79 10.93
CA GLU A 537 -12.65 32.09 11.48
C GLU A 537 -11.25 32.11 12.11
N SER A 538 -10.75 33.32 12.39
CA SER A 538 -9.47 33.53 13.09
C SER A 538 -9.63 33.93 14.56
N SER A 539 -10.86 34.03 15.08
CA SER A 539 -11.15 34.30 16.49
C SER A 539 -12.58 33.96 16.87
N ILE A 540 -12.84 33.84 18.18
CA ILE A 540 -14.20 33.73 18.74
C ILE A 540 -15.09 34.92 18.33
N GLN A 541 -14.51 36.12 18.18
CA GLN A 541 -15.29 37.31 17.75
C GLN A 541 -15.69 37.23 16.27
N GLY A 542 -14.86 36.62 15.42
CA GLY A 542 -15.25 36.25 14.05
C GLY A 542 -16.47 35.34 14.05
N VAL A 543 -16.43 34.27 14.87
CA VAL A 543 -17.56 33.33 15.00
C VAL A 543 -18.83 34.00 15.52
N LYS A 544 -18.73 34.97 16.43
CA LYS A 544 -19.87 35.78 16.88
C LYS A 544 -20.50 36.59 15.73
N ASN A 545 -19.67 37.12 14.85
CA ASN A 545 -20.09 38.01 13.75
C ASN A 545 -20.68 37.25 12.56
N HIS A 546 -20.20 36.04 12.26
CA HIS A 546 -20.54 35.31 11.03
C HIS A 546 -21.28 33.99 11.34
N PRO A 547 -22.61 33.89 11.12
CA PRO A 547 -23.33 32.63 11.18
C PRO A 547 -22.79 31.62 10.14
N GLY A 548 -22.79 30.34 10.48
CA GLY A 548 -22.22 29.29 9.62
C GLY A 548 -20.70 29.21 9.70
N SER A 549 -20.12 29.40 10.89
CA SER A 549 -18.66 29.47 11.07
C SER A 549 -18.15 28.73 12.32
N HIS A 550 -16.83 28.50 12.35
CA HIS A 550 -16.14 27.81 13.44
C HIS A 550 -14.74 28.39 13.74
N TYR A 551 -14.27 28.20 14.97
CA TYR A 551 -12.93 28.60 15.45
C TYR A 551 -12.40 27.63 16.51
N CYS A 552 -11.09 27.40 16.54
CA CYS A 552 -10.38 26.73 17.63
C CYS A 552 -8.96 27.31 17.67
N ASP A 553 -8.44 27.60 18.87
CA ASP A 553 -7.08 28.13 19.04
C ASP A 553 -6.01 27.12 18.57
N ASN A 554 -6.26 25.82 18.73
CA ASN A 554 -5.37 24.74 18.28
C ASN A 554 -6.13 23.47 17.89
N TYR A 555 -6.45 23.32 16.60
CA TYR A 555 -7.11 22.12 16.08
C TYR A 555 -6.30 20.82 16.26
N GLN A 556 -4.96 20.89 16.35
CA GLN A 556 -4.13 19.69 16.48
C GLN A 556 -4.03 19.14 17.92
N GLN A 557 -4.67 19.78 18.90
CA GLN A 557 -4.55 19.43 20.31
C GLN A 557 -5.89 18.98 20.91
N THR A 558 -5.93 17.73 21.38
CA THR A 558 -7.02 17.16 22.19
C THR A 558 -7.36 18.07 23.36
N GLY A 559 -8.65 18.26 23.62
CA GLY A 559 -9.17 19.13 24.68
C GLY A 559 -9.21 20.63 24.33
N SER A 560 -8.68 21.07 23.18
CA SER A 560 -8.82 22.46 22.74
C SER A 560 -10.27 22.82 22.44
N MET A 561 -10.68 24.04 22.74
CA MET A 561 -12.07 24.48 22.59
C MET A 561 -12.40 24.84 21.15
N LEU A 562 -13.31 24.06 20.56
CA LEU A 562 -14.00 24.40 19.32
C LEU A 562 -15.18 25.30 19.65
N TYR A 563 -15.27 26.44 18.97
CA TYR A 563 -16.39 27.38 18.99
C TYR A 563 -17.10 27.31 17.64
N VAL A 564 -18.44 27.27 17.65
CA VAL A 564 -19.26 27.18 16.44
C VAL A 564 -20.45 28.12 16.55
N LYS A 565 -20.83 28.74 15.43
CA LYS A 565 -22.13 29.39 15.24
C LYS A 565 -22.82 28.76 14.05
N CYS A 566 -23.90 28.01 14.30
CA CYS A 566 -24.71 27.44 13.23
C CYS A 566 -25.26 28.54 12.31
N THR A 567 -25.61 28.22 11.06
CA THR A 567 -26.18 29.18 10.10
C THR A 567 -27.44 29.87 10.61
N ASP A 568 -28.27 29.16 11.38
CA ASP A 568 -29.48 29.64 12.04
C ASP A 568 -29.23 30.17 13.48
N SER A 569 -27.97 30.20 13.94
CA SER A 569 -27.56 30.49 15.32
C SER A 569 -28.17 29.56 16.39
N GLY A 570 -28.75 28.43 15.98
CA GLY A 570 -29.39 27.44 16.84
C GLY A 570 -28.40 26.52 17.58
N ASN A 571 -28.96 25.56 18.31
CA ASN A 571 -28.17 24.57 19.07
C ASN A 571 -27.43 23.60 18.11
N PRO A 572 -26.10 23.40 18.24
CA PRO A 572 -25.29 22.51 17.40
C PRO A 572 -25.41 21.01 17.70
N THR A 573 -26.09 20.63 18.79
CA THR A 573 -26.18 19.22 19.24
C THR A 573 -26.72 18.30 18.13
N GLY A 574 -25.93 17.30 17.74
CA GLY A 574 -26.26 16.37 16.65
C GLY A 574 -26.22 16.97 15.23
N ARG A 575 -25.74 18.21 15.08
CA ARG A 575 -25.68 18.94 13.79
C ARG A 575 -24.27 19.17 13.29
N ILE A 576 -23.28 19.22 14.17
CA ILE A 576 -21.88 19.54 13.81
C ILE A 576 -21.06 18.28 13.66
N TYR A 577 -20.25 18.28 12.60
CA TYR A 577 -19.37 17.20 12.22
C TYR A 577 -17.95 17.73 12.04
N GLY A 578 -16.99 17.07 12.70
CA GLY A 578 -15.57 17.39 12.61
C GLY A 578 -14.88 16.54 11.54
N ASP A 579 -13.77 17.03 11.01
CA ASP A 579 -12.86 16.24 10.20
C ASP A 579 -12.04 15.25 11.04
N ARG A 580 -11.48 14.24 10.36
CA ARG A 580 -10.86 13.04 10.95
C ARG A 580 -11.86 12.16 11.71
N TRP A 581 -11.48 10.91 11.97
CA TRP A 581 -12.18 9.98 12.89
C TRP A 581 -13.61 9.54 12.54
N GLY A 582 -14.18 9.94 11.40
CA GLY A 582 -15.27 9.20 10.77
C GLY A 582 -14.76 7.93 10.07
N TYR A 583 -15.60 7.35 9.21
CA TYR A 583 -15.30 6.08 8.55
C TYR A 583 -13.98 6.09 7.77
N LYS A 584 -13.20 5.02 7.96
CA LYS A 584 -11.88 4.84 7.37
C LYS A 584 -11.72 3.41 6.86
N PHE A 585 -11.29 3.25 5.61
CA PHE A 585 -10.95 1.93 5.06
C PHE A 585 -9.48 1.61 5.34
N LYS A 586 -9.26 0.59 6.19
CA LYS A 586 -7.96 -0.01 6.49
C LYS A 586 -7.73 -1.22 5.58
N LEU A 587 -7.28 -0.94 4.35
CA LEU A 587 -6.92 -1.93 3.33
C LEU A 587 -5.63 -2.66 3.71
N SER A 588 -5.61 -3.36 4.84
CA SER A 588 -4.41 -3.87 5.52
C SER A 588 -3.76 -5.02 4.74
N ASP A 589 -3.02 -4.64 3.70
CA ASP A 589 -2.45 -5.48 2.64
C ASP A 589 -3.52 -6.19 1.77
N ALA A 590 -4.77 -5.74 1.90
CA ALA A 590 -5.89 -6.17 1.08
C ALA A 590 -5.68 -5.74 -0.38
N SER A 591 -5.98 -6.62 -1.34
CA SER A 591 -5.77 -6.38 -2.78
C SER A 591 -6.98 -6.80 -3.60
N TYR A 592 -7.04 -6.40 -4.88
CA TYR A 592 -8.15 -6.74 -5.79
C TYR A 592 -9.53 -6.29 -5.27
N ILE A 593 -9.63 -5.01 -4.89
CA ILE A 593 -10.89 -4.38 -4.46
C ILE A 593 -11.27 -3.31 -5.48
N THR A 594 -12.55 -3.20 -5.80
CA THR A 594 -13.12 -2.11 -6.59
C THR A 594 -14.13 -1.35 -5.76
N PHE A 595 -13.89 -0.06 -5.54
CA PHE A 595 -14.89 0.89 -5.08
C PHE A 595 -15.61 1.45 -6.31
N LEU A 596 -16.92 1.22 -6.43
CA LEU A 596 -17.70 1.55 -7.63
C LEU A 596 -18.87 2.49 -7.31
N ASN A 597 -18.94 3.62 -8.01
CA ASN A 597 -20.06 4.58 -7.93
C ASN A 597 -20.40 5.03 -6.49
N LEU A 598 -19.38 5.20 -5.63
CA LEU A 598 -19.51 5.62 -4.24
C LEU A 598 -19.19 7.11 -4.06
N LYS A 599 -19.84 7.75 -3.07
CA LYS A 599 -19.49 9.11 -2.64
C LYS A 599 -18.72 9.04 -1.33
N PHE A 600 -17.45 9.45 -1.37
CA PHE A 600 -16.53 9.53 -0.26
C PHE A 600 -16.26 10.98 0.12
N TYR A 601 -16.67 11.38 1.32
CA TYR A 601 -16.46 12.74 1.82
C TYR A 601 -15.58 12.71 3.07
N ASN A 602 -14.36 13.24 2.94
CA ASN A 602 -13.32 13.20 3.97
C ASN A 602 -12.93 11.78 4.42
N THR A 603 -13.26 10.75 3.63
CA THR A 603 -12.92 9.35 3.89
C THR A 603 -11.40 9.16 3.83
N ARG A 604 -10.87 8.39 4.79
CA ARG A 604 -9.42 8.13 4.88
C ARG A 604 -9.10 6.69 4.48
N TRP A 605 -7.89 6.51 3.96
CA TRP A 605 -7.36 5.25 3.46
C TRP A 605 -6.03 4.93 4.16
N SER A 606 -5.75 3.66 4.47
CA SER A 606 -4.41 3.24 4.90
C SER A 606 -4.18 1.73 4.77
N GLY A 607 -2.97 1.33 4.37
CA GLY A 607 -2.52 -0.05 4.22
C GLY A 607 -1.56 -0.18 3.05
N GLY A 608 -0.78 -1.27 2.95
CA GLY A 608 0.11 -1.57 1.83
C GLY A 608 -0.62 -2.25 0.67
N ALA A 609 -1.78 -1.73 0.30
CA ALA A 609 -2.69 -2.35 -0.66
C ALA A 609 -2.28 -2.11 -2.13
N SER A 610 -2.44 -3.13 -2.97
CA SER A 610 -2.22 -3.11 -4.42
C SER A 610 -3.47 -3.60 -5.18
N HIS A 611 -3.55 -3.37 -6.49
CA HIS A 611 -4.72 -3.73 -7.31
C HIS A 611 -6.05 -3.13 -6.79
N ILE A 612 -6.01 -1.91 -6.25
CA ILE A 612 -7.21 -1.20 -5.78
C ILE A 612 -7.70 -0.26 -6.88
N ARG A 613 -8.99 -0.35 -7.19
CA ARG A 613 -9.67 0.50 -8.15
C ARG A 613 -10.71 1.38 -7.48
N TRP A 614 -10.73 2.65 -7.81
CA TRP A 614 -11.88 3.55 -7.64
C TRP A 614 -12.45 3.81 -9.03
N GLU A 615 -13.72 3.48 -9.24
CA GLU A 615 -14.41 3.62 -10.53
C GLU A 615 -15.72 4.39 -10.33
N GLY A 616 -15.94 5.47 -11.10
CA GLY A 616 -17.17 6.27 -11.04
C GLY A 616 -17.46 6.97 -9.70
N CYS A 617 -16.48 7.04 -8.80
CA CYS A 617 -16.66 7.57 -7.45
C CYS A 617 -16.57 9.11 -7.40
N THR A 618 -17.27 9.73 -6.44
CA THR A 618 -17.01 11.12 -6.02
C THR A 618 -16.13 11.09 -4.78
N ILE A 619 -15.01 11.80 -4.75
CA ILE A 619 -14.06 11.83 -3.63
C ILE A 619 -13.72 13.29 -3.32
N ALA A 620 -14.16 13.81 -2.17
CA ALA A 620 -13.92 15.20 -1.82
C ALA A 620 -13.59 15.46 -0.35
N TYR A 621 -13.09 16.67 -0.05
CA TYR A 621 -12.77 17.17 1.30
C TYR A 621 -11.60 16.44 1.98
N GLY A 622 -10.51 16.24 1.25
CA GLY A 622 -9.27 15.65 1.77
C GLY A 622 -8.41 16.68 2.52
N GLU A 623 -7.67 16.23 3.54
CA GLU A 623 -6.74 17.09 4.29
C GLU A 623 -5.50 17.45 3.45
N HIS A 624 -4.71 16.44 3.10
CA HIS A 624 -3.49 16.61 2.30
C HIS A 624 -3.70 16.11 0.88
N SER A 625 -4.27 14.93 0.71
CA SER A 625 -4.62 14.33 -0.59
C SER A 625 -6.00 13.67 -0.50
N LEU A 626 -6.65 13.48 -1.64
CA LEU A 626 -7.86 12.66 -1.74
C LEU A 626 -7.50 11.18 -1.79
N LEU A 627 -6.49 10.84 -2.59
CA LEU A 627 -5.91 9.51 -2.70
C LEU A 627 -4.39 9.61 -2.58
N SER A 628 -3.81 8.85 -1.65
CA SER A 628 -2.36 8.74 -1.49
C SER A 628 -1.93 7.29 -1.56
N PHE A 629 -0.98 6.99 -2.44
CA PHE A 629 -0.38 5.67 -2.62
C PHE A 629 1.10 5.74 -2.25
N ARG A 630 1.59 4.74 -1.54
CA ARG A 630 2.96 4.68 -0.98
C ARG A 630 3.73 3.49 -1.51
N ASP A 631 4.98 3.35 -1.07
CA ASP A 631 5.86 2.25 -1.47
C ASP A 631 5.16 0.87 -1.47
N GLY A 632 5.26 0.15 -2.59
CA GLY A 632 4.69 -1.19 -2.79
C GLY A 632 3.21 -1.23 -3.19
N GLN A 633 2.55 -0.07 -3.32
CA GLN A 633 1.15 0.02 -3.74
C GLN A 633 1.05 0.12 -5.27
N ASP A 634 1.15 -1.04 -5.93
CA ASP A 634 1.16 -1.16 -7.38
C ASP A 634 -0.24 -1.44 -7.96
N TYR A 635 -0.39 -1.26 -9.28
CA TYR A 635 -1.65 -1.51 -10.00
C TYR A 635 -2.84 -0.69 -9.46
N MET A 636 -2.57 0.54 -9.02
CA MET A 636 -3.59 1.44 -8.45
C MET A 636 -4.35 2.16 -9.57
N GLU A 637 -5.68 2.06 -9.54
CA GLU A 637 -6.55 2.54 -10.63
C GLU A 637 -7.55 3.58 -10.12
N VAL A 638 -7.64 4.72 -10.79
CA VAL A 638 -8.64 5.76 -10.52
C VAL A 638 -9.29 6.13 -11.85
N ILE A 639 -10.55 5.72 -12.03
CA ILE A 639 -11.21 5.66 -13.34
C ILE A 639 -12.55 6.40 -13.26
N ASN A 640 -12.79 7.35 -14.15
CA ASN A 640 -14.06 8.08 -14.29
C ASN A 640 -14.57 8.72 -12.98
N CYS A 641 -13.68 9.08 -12.06
CA CYS A 641 -14.03 9.65 -10.76
C CYS A 641 -14.09 11.18 -10.80
N ASP A 642 -14.87 11.76 -9.89
CA ASP A 642 -14.91 13.19 -9.55
C ASP A 642 -14.06 13.40 -8.29
N LEU A 643 -13.04 14.25 -8.36
CA LEU A 643 -12.07 14.49 -7.29
C LEU A 643 -11.91 15.99 -7.01
N SER A 644 -12.27 16.45 -5.81
CA SER A 644 -12.18 17.88 -5.47
C SER A 644 -11.91 18.24 -4.01
N TRP A 645 -11.53 19.49 -3.75
CA TRP A 645 -11.40 20.07 -2.41
C TRP A 645 -10.37 19.37 -1.50
N ALA A 646 -9.09 19.44 -1.87
CA ALA A 646 -7.96 19.00 -1.04
C ALA A 646 -6.69 19.83 -1.35
N SER A 647 -5.57 19.56 -0.68
CA SER A 647 -4.26 20.12 -1.09
C SER A 647 -3.70 19.42 -2.34
N ASN A 648 -3.98 18.13 -2.50
CA ASN A 648 -3.59 17.28 -3.64
C ASN A 648 -4.76 16.38 -4.08
N GLY A 649 -4.82 16.03 -5.36
CA GLY A 649 -5.80 15.06 -5.88
C GLY A 649 -5.33 13.63 -5.64
N ILE A 650 -4.78 13.02 -6.70
CA ILE A 650 -4.14 11.70 -6.67
C ILE A 650 -2.64 11.89 -6.43
N TYR A 651 -2.05 11.17 -5.47
CA TYR A 651 -0.64 11.36 -5.11
C TYR A 651 0.10 10.04 -4.83
N ASN A 652 1.00 9.64 -5.73
CA ASN A 652 1.99 8.58 -5.46
C ASN A 652 3.14 9.24 -4.66
N ILE A 653 3.23 8.93 -3.36
CA ILE A 653 4.20 9.51 -2.42
C ILE A 653 5.23 8.43 -2.06
N SER A 654 6.43 8.56 -2.62
CA SER A 654 7.55 7.69 -2.31
C SER A 654 8.85 8.48 -2.21
N THR A 655 9.78 8.00 -1.40
CA THR A 655 11.18 8.46 -1.36
C THR A 655 12.17 7.33 -1.65
N THR A 656 11.67 6.16 -2.10
CA THR A 656 12.48 4.96 -2.36
C THR A 656 12.23 4.42 -3.77
N ASN A 657 12.93 3.35 -4.14
CA ASN A 657 12.81 2.70 -5.44
C ASN A 657 11.61 1.74 -5.52
N ASN A 658 10.85 1.57 -4.43
CA ASN A 658 9.65 0.75 -4.38
C ASN A 658 8.38 1.58 -4.64
N ALA A 659 8.48 2.67 -5.42
CA ALA A 659 7.39 3.61 -5.65
C ALA A 659 6.25 2.99 -6.48
N PRO A 660 4.97 3.39 -6.26
CA PRO A 660 3.81 2.89 -7.00
C PRO A 660 3.99 2.83 -8.51
N SER A 661 3.85 1.63 -9.06
CA SER A 661 4.04 1.30 -10.48
C SER A 661 2.79 0.66 -11.08
N TYR A 662 2.74 0.56 -12.41
CA TYR A 662 1.62 0.00 -13.18
C TYR A 662 0.26 0.68 -12.93
N TYR A 663 0.26 1.94 -12.45
CA TYR A 663 -0.95 2.68 -12.09
C TYR A 663 -1.71 3.23 -13.30
N ARG A 664 -3.03 3.42 -13.17
CA ARG A 664 -3.88 3.97 -14.24
C ARG A 664 -4.86 5.03 -13.73
N TYR A 665 -4.64 6.28 -14.13
CA TYR A 665 -5.52 7.41 -13.80
C TYR A 665 -6.22 7.90 -15.07
N LYS A 666 -7.47 7.46 -15.24
CA LYS A 666 -8.22 7.59 -16.50
C LYS A 666 -9.55 8.33 -16.34
N GLY A 667 -9.84 9.28 -17.23
CA GLY A 667 -11.21 9.80 -17.42
C GLY A 667 -11.75 10.61 -16.24
N ASN A 668 -10.91 11.00 -15.29
CA ASN A 668 -11.34 11.66 -14.06
C ASN A 668 -11.60 13.15 -14.28
N TYR A 669 -12.54 13.71 -13.53
CA TYR A 669 -12.70 15.15 -13.36
C TYR A 669 -12.03 15.56 -12.05
N ILE A 670 -10.92 16.29 -12.13
CA ILE A 670 -10.12 16.71 -10.96
C ILE A 670 -10.14 18.23 -10.87
N HIS A 671 -10.69 18.78 -9.79
CA HIS A 671 -10.86 20.23 -9.68
C HIS A 671 -10.74 20.79 -8.27
N ASP A 672 -10.52 22.11 -8.16
CA ASP A 672 -10.45 22.83 -6.88
C ASP A 672 -9.41 22.27 -5.90
N ILE A 673 -8.20 22.00 -6.41
CA ILE A 673 -7.08 21.39 -5.68
C ILE A 673 -6.03 22.45 -5.33
N GLY A 674 -5.88 22.72 -4.02
CA GLY A 674 -5.00 23.77 -3.49
C GLY A 674 -5.66 25.15 -3.35
N VAL A 675 -6.98 25.24 -3.51
CA VAL A 675 -7.71 26.53 -3.61
C VAL A 675 -8.05 27.20 -2.26
N ARG A 676 -8.11 26.45 -1.15
CA ARG A 676 -8.43 27.02 0.19
C ARG A 676 -7.16 27.41 0.94
N PRO A 677 -7.15 28.51 1.73
CA PRO A 677 -5.96 28.99 2.44
C PRO A 677 -5.26 28.01 3.39
N ILE A 678 -5.93 26.97 3.91
CA ILE A 678 -5.24 25.92 4.68
C ILE A 678 -4.52 24.91 3.77
N ASN A 679 -5.10 24.66 2.60
CA ASN A 679 -4.63 23.75 1.55
C ASN A 679 -3.64 24.43 0.61
N TYR A 680 -3.25 25.67 0.92
CA TYR A 680 -2.20 26.42 0.25
C TYR A 680 -0.86 25.71 0.45
N ASN A 681 -0.54 24.88 -0.53
CA ASN A 681 0.65 24.06 -0.58
C ASN A 681 1.40 24.37 -1.88
N SER A 682 2.71 24.62 -1.79
CA SER A 682 3.57 24.76 -2.97
C SER A 682 3.67 23.46 -3.79
N ASP A 683 3.37 22.34 -3.14
CA ASP A 683 3.32 20.98 -3.66
C ASP A 683 1.86 20.54 -3.93
N ALA A 684 1.01 21.47 -4.41
CA ALA A 684 -0.37 21.18 -4.79
C ALA A 684 -0.46 20.74 -6.27
N HIS A 685 -0.93 19.51 -6.49
CA HIS A 685 -1.09 18.87 -7.79
C HIS A 685 -2.43 18.14 -7.89
N ALA A 686 -3.04 18.19 -9.09
CA ALA A 686 -4.16 17.32 -9.44
C ALA A 686 -3.73 15.84 -9.46
N ILE A 687 -2.55 15.57 -10.04
CA ILE A 687 -1.92 14.24 -10.05
C ILE A 687 -0.41 14.41 -9.81
N GLY A 688 0.07 13.98 -8.64
CA GLY A 688 1.49 13.97 -8.29
C GLY A 688 2.07 12.56 -8.30
N ILE A 689 3.19 12.35 -8.99
CA ILE A 689 3.89 11.06 -9.09
C ILE A 689 5.32 11.21 -8.55
N GLN A 690 5.68 10.52 -7.47
CA GLN A 690 7.05 10.48 -6.94
C GLN A 690 7.72 9.13 -7.20
N GLY A 691 8.38 9.00 -8.35
CA GLY A 691 8.94 7.73 -8.84
C GLY A 691 7.89 6.73 -9.35
N GLY A 692 8.35 5.52 -9.69
CA GLY A 692 7.53 4.40 -10.17
C GLY A 692 7.66 4.20 -11.69
N HIS A 693 7.06 3.15 -12.24
CA HIS A 693 7.17 2.87 -13.67
C HIS A 693 5.88 2.32 -14.31
N ASP A 694 5.84 2.36 -15.65
CA ASP A 694 4.78 1.79 -16.49
C ASP A 694 3.36 2.32 -16.18
N GLY A 695 3.27 3.56 -15.70
CA GLY A 695 2.01 4.22 -15.36
C GLY A 695 1.34 4.94 -16.54
N VAL A 696 0.01 5.07 -16.49
CA VAL A 696 -0.79 5.74 -17.53
C VAL A 696 -1.73 6.79 -16.92
N ILE A 697 -1.61 8.04 -17.40
CA ILE A 697 -2.45 9.18 -17.02
C ILE A 697 -3.17 9.68 -18.28
N GLU A 698 -4.44 9.31 -18.47
CA GLU A 698 -5.15 9.59 -19.72
C GLU A 698 -6.59 10.10 -19.59
N ASP A 699 -7.07 10.83 -20.58
CA ASP A 699 -8.48 11.24 -20.73
C ASP A 699 -9.04 12.10 -19.57
N ASN A 700 -8.20 12.64 -18.68
CA ASN A 700 -8.66 13.39 -17.50
C ASN A 700 -8.99 14.86 -17.85
N ILE A 701 -10.01 15.40 -17.21
CA ILE A 701 -10.34 16.83 -17.21
C ILE A 701 -9.81 17.43 -15.89
N ILE A 702 -8.93 18.41 -15.97
CA ILE A 702 -8.30 19.04 -14.80
C ILE A 702 -8.60 20.55 -14.82
N LYS A 703 -9.13 21.10 -13.72
CA LYS A 703 -9.54 22.51 -13.66
C LYS A 703 -9.29 23.18 -12.30
N ASN A 704 -8.76 24.40 -12.28
CA ASN A 704 -8.59 25.18 -11.05
C ASN A 704 -7.76 24.42 -9.99
N CYS A 705 -6.58 23.94 -10.41
CA CYS A 705 -5.64 23.22 -9.56
C CYS A 705 -4.29 23.95 -9.49
N GLY A 706 -3.49 23.65 -8.47
CA GLY A 706 -2.12 24.16 -8.36
C GLY A 706 -1.18 23.71 -9.48
N THR A 707 -1.33 22.46 -9.92
CA THR A 707 -0.56 21.83 -11.02
C THR A 707 -1.43 20.74 -11.64
N GLY A 708 -1.27 20.42 -12.92
CA GLY A 708 -1.84 19.21 -13.52
C GLY A 708 -1.00 17.96 -13.18
N PRO A 709 -0.76 17.03 -14.12
CA PRO A 709 0.14 15.89 -13.91
C PRO A 709 1.60 16.32 -13.72
N LEU A 710 2.19 15.97 -12.59
CA LEU A 710 3.60 16.24 -12.27
C LEU A 710 4.33 14.95 -11.89
N LEU A 711 5.39 14.63 -12.64
CA LEU A 711 6.27 13.49 -12.46
C LEU A 711 7.57 13.95 -11.80
N TYR A 712 7.75 13.65 -10.51
CA TYR A 712 8.92 14.01 -9.72
C TYR A 712 9.82 12.80 -9.42
N ALA A 713 11.11 12.88 -9.74
CA ALA A 713 12.08 11.83 -9.34
C ALA A 713 13.04 12.32 -8.24
N PHE A 714 13.02 11.67 -7.07
CA PHE A 714 14.06 11.86 -6.06
C PHE A 714 15.38 11.18 -6.47
N THR A 715 16.42 11.31 -5.63
CA THR A 715 17.82 10.96 -5.94
C THR A 715 18.04 9.55 -6.49
N SER A 716 17.34 8.55 -5.94
CA SER A 716 17.53 7.14 -6.32
C SER A 716 16.38 6.57 -7.15
N GLN A 717 15.27 7.29 -7.29
CA GLN A 717 14.03 6.76 -7.86
C GLN A 717 14.09 6.63 -9.37
N GLU A 718 13.68 5.47 -9.87
CA GLU A 718 13.30 5.32 -11.27
C GLU A 718 11.96 6.01 -11.51
N LEU A 719 11.82 6.65 -12.68
CA LEU A 719 10.55 7.24 -13.14
C LEU A 719 10.47 7.09 -14.65
N LYS A 720 10.12 5.90 -15.13
CA LYS A 720 10.25 5.47 -16.53
C LYS A 720 8.94 4.93 -17.11
N ASN A 721 8.87 4.84 -18.44
CA ASN A 721 7.74 4.29 -19.20
C ASN A 721 6.36 4.90 -18.87
N THR A 722 6.31 6.11 -18.30
CA THR A 722 5.03 6.75 -17.93
C THR A 722 4.45 7.48 -19.15
N ILE A 723 3.17 7.23 -19.42
CA ILE A 723 2.42 7.84 -20.53
C ILE A 723 1.42 8.85 -19.97
N VAL A 724 1.51 10.10 -20.41
CA VAL A 724 0.55 11.17 -20.09
C VAL A 724 -0.11 11.65 -21.39
N ARG A 725 -1.40 11.35 -21.60
CA ARG A 725 -2.05 11.63 -22.89
C ARG A 725 -3.52 12.05 -22.84
N ARG A 726 -3.98 12.81 -23.84
CA ARG A 726 -5.42 13.18 -23.99
C ARG A 726 -6.04 13.85 -22.76
N ASN A 727 -5.22 14.49 -21.91
CA ASN A 727 -5.72 15.24 -20.75
C ASN A 727 -6.11 16.66 -21.19
N PHE A 728 -7.22 17.18 -20.68
CA PHE A 728 -7.73 18.54 -20.91
C PHE A 728 -7.59 19.36 -19.63
N ILE A 729 -6.65 20.32 -19.62
CA ILE A 729 -6.16 20.98 -18.41
C ILE A 729 -6.41 22.48 -18.52
N THR A 730 -7.08 23.07 -17.53
CA THR A 730 -7.60 24.45 -17.59
C THR A 730 -7.36 25.22 -16.29
N ASP A 731 -7.14 26.53 -16.43
CA ASP A 731 -7.22 27.52 -15.35
C ASP A 731 -6.36 27.19 -14.11
N LEU A 732 -5.11 26.77 -14.30
CA LEU A 732 -4.21 26.43 -13.18
C LEU A 732 -3.71 27.66 -12.41
N HIS A 733 -3.54 27.52 -11.09
CA HIS A 733 -3.26 28.63 -10.19
C HIS A 733 -1.92 28.52 -9.44
N ILE A 734 -1.44 29.64 -8.89
CA ILE A 734 -0.24 29.73 -8.03
C ILE A 734 -0.56 29.97 -6.55
N LEU A 735 -1.82 29.77 -6.13
CA LEU A 735 -2.24 29.88 -4.73
C LEU A 735 -1.37 28.96 -3.85
N GLY A 736 -1.03 29.43 -2.65
CA GLY A 736 -0.10 28.73 -1.76
C GLY A 736 1.34 28.56 -2.25
N GLY A 737 1.72 29.20 -3.36
CA GLY A 737 3.02 29.01 -3.99
C GLY A 737 3.09 27.78 -4.90
N ALA A 738 1.94 27.23 -5.32
CA ALA A 738 1.87 26.14 -6.28
C ALA A 738 2.51 26.52 -7.63
N ASN A 739 2.92 25.51 -8.40
CA ASN A 739 3.75 25.71 -9.59
C ASN A 739 3.02 26.33 -10.80
N GLY A 740 1.70 26.12 -10.94
CA GLY A 740 0.92 26.58 -12.09
C GLY A 740 1.31 25.91 -13.41
N VAL A 741 1.72 24.64 -13.38
CA VAL A 741 2.21 23.90 -14.57
C VAL A 741 1.18 22.88 -15.04
N GLY A 742 0.87 22.85 -16.34
CA GLY A 742 -0.02 21.88 -16.99
C GLY A 742 0.46 20.44 -16.86
N VAL A 743 1.50 20.08 -17.61
CA VAL A 743 2.17 18.77 -17.52
C VAL A 743 3.64 18.98 -17.25
N SER A 744 4.18 18.30 -16.24
CA SER A 744 5.55 18.53 -15.77
C SER A 744 6.33 17.24 -15.53
N THR A 745 7.62 17.25 -15.87
CA THR A 745 8.64 16.42 -15.22
C THR A 745 9.58 17.30 -14.41
N MET A 746 9.94 16.87 -13.21
CA MET A 746 10.85 17.55 -12.28
C MET A 746 11.65 16.51 -11.50
N CYS A 747 12.79 16.89 -10.92
CA CYS A 747 13.57 15.95 -10.13
C CYS A 747 14.53 16.65 -9.19
N ASN A 748 15.00 15.91 -8.18
CA ASN A 748 16.21 16.30 -7.47
C ASN A 748 17.35 16.46 -8.48
N ASN A 749 18.19 17.47 -8.29
CA ASN A 749 19.35 17.73 -9.14
C ASN A 749 20.19 16.45 -9.34
N ASN A 750 20.47 15.73 -8.26
CA ASN A 750 21.22 14.47 -8.23
C ASN A 750 20.39 13.20 -8.51
N SER A 751 19.17 13.31 -9.03
CA SER A 751 18.42 12.15 -9.54
C SER A 751 19.05 11.68 -10.86
N LEU A 752 19.81 10.58 -10.79
CA LEU A 752 20.56 9.98 -11.91
C LEU A 752 20.05 8.58 -12.30
N SER A 753 19.00 8.11 -11.63
CA SER A 753 18.33 6.84 -11.95
C SER A 753 17.59 6.88 -13.29
N ASP A 754 17.12 5.72 -13.75
CA ASP A 754 16.46 5.57 -15.04
C ASP A 754 15.12 6.33 -15.09
N LYS A 755 15.00 7.20 -16.09
CA LYS A 755 13.80 8.00 -16.39
C LYS A 755 13.48 7.99 -17.89
N SER A 756 13.85 6.91 -18.57
CA SER A 756 13.62 6.69 -20.00
C SER A 756 12.16 6.32 -20.33
N GLY A 757 11.82 6.28 -21.62
CA GLY A 757 10.53 5.77 -22.08
C GLY A 757 9.29 6.64 -21.78
N ASN A 758 9.45 7.83 -21.21
CA ASN A 758 8.32 8.70 -20.86
C ASN A 758 7.74 9.44 -22.08
N GLU A 759 6.41 9.42 -22.22
CA GLU A 759 5.69 9.95 -23.39
C GLU A 759 4.54 10.89 -22.99
N PHE A 760 4.46 12.02 -23.71
CA PHE A 760 3.54 13.12 -23.42
C PHE A 760 2.86 13.56 -24.73
N TYR A 761 1.61 13.14 -24.99
CA TYR A 761 0.98 13.44 -26.28
C TYR A 761 -0.53 13.66 -26.27
N HIS A 762 -1.05 14.43 -27.23
CA HIS A 762 -2.46 14.82 -27.28
C HIS A 762 -2.96 15.50 -25.99
N ASN A 763 -2.11 16.11 -25.16
CA ASN A 763 -2.59 16.89 -24.02
C ASN A 763 -2.93 18.30 -24.48
N ILE A 764 -3.96 18.91 -23.87
CA ILE A 764 -4.38 20.29 -24.14
C ILE A 764 -4.30 21.05 -22.82
N VAL A 765 -3.54 22.15 -22.77
CA VAL A 765 -3.39 23.00 -21.59
C VAL A 765 -3.77 24.45 -21.91
N ILE A 766 -4.68 25.01 -21.13
CA ILE A 766 -5.26 26.33 -21.31
C ILE A 766 -5.02 27.21 -20.08
N ASN A 767 -4.83 28.52 -20.29
CA ASN A 767 -4.79 29.57 -19.26
C ASN A 767 -3.80 29.34 -18.09
N SER A 768 -2.78 28.51 -18.27
CA SER A 768 -1.84 28.15 -17.21
C SER A 768 -0.60 29.06 -17.20
N PRO A 769 0.02 29.34 -16.03
CA PRO A 769 1.32 29.99 -15.95
C PRO A 769 2.40 29.29 -16.80
N VAL A 770 2.40 27.95 -16.84
CA VAL A 770 3.22 27.15 -17.74
C VAL A 770 2.36 26.01 -18.30
N ALA A 771 2.35 25.77 -19.61
CA ALA A 771 1.68 24.57 -20.14
C ALA A 771 2.52 23.30 -19.94
N TYR A 772 3.77 23.30 -20.42
CA TYR A 772 4.65 22.13 -20.37
C TYR A 772 6.01 22.45 -19.75
N ARG A 773 6.50 21.60 -18.83
CA ARG A 773 7.82 21.73 -18.22
C ARG A 773 8.54 20.39 -18.23
N PHE A 774 9.73 20.31 -18.83
CA PHE A 774 10.48 19.05 -18.92
C PHE A 774 11.91 19.16 -18.38
N GLN A 775 12.32 18.23 -17.53
CA GLN A 775 13.58 18.30 -16.77
C GLN A 775 14.43 17.01 -16.76
N PHE A 776 13.94 15.88 -17.29
CA PHE A 776 14.75 14.65 -17.32
C PHE A 776 15.84 14.69 -18.41
N GLU A 777 16.99 14.11 -18.09
CA GLU A 777 18.17 14.02 -18.96
C GLU A 777 18.08 12.89 -20.00
N GLN A 778 17.22 11.91 -19.75
CA GLN A 778 16.75 10.93 -20.73
C GLN A 778 15.67 11.53 -21.65
N GLU A 779 15.51 10.95 -22.85
CA GLU A 779 14.54 11.43 -23.83
C GLU A 779 13.11 11.41 -23.27
N GLN A 780 12.44 12.55 -23.36
CA GLN A 780 11.00 12.71 -23.17
C GLN A 780 10.38 12.98 -24.54
N LYS A 781 9.43 12.15 -24.95
CA LYS A 781 8.70 12.30 -26.22
C LYS A 781 7.50 13.21 -26.01
N VAL A 782 7.46 14.34 -26.70
CA VAL A 782 6.46 15.41 -26.50
C VAL A 782 5.80 15.72 -27.84
N PHE A 783 4.71 15.02 -28.14
CA PHE A 783 4.11 14.99 -29.49
C PHE A 783 2.67 15.45 -29.54
N ASN A 784 2.28 16.19 -30.57
CA ASN A 784 0.86 16.45 -30.86
C ASN A 784 0.08 17.08 -29.68
N ASN A 785 0.73 17.89 -28.82
CA ASN A 785 0.08 18.60 -27.71
C ASN A 785 -0.37 20.02 -28.12
N VAL A 786 -1.22 20.66 -27.31
CA VAL A 786 -1.67 22.05 -27.52
C VAL A 786 -1.52 22.88 -26.23
N ALA A 787 -0.74 23.96 -26.28
CA ALA A 787 -0.82 25.03 -25.28
C ALA A 787 -1.65 26.19 -25.82
N CYS A 788 -2.59 26.71 -25.03
CA CYS A 788 -3.50 27.80 -25.39
C CYS A 788 -3.52 28.89 -24.31
N ASN A 789 -3.22 30.14 -24.68
CA ASN A 789 -3.34 31.32 -23.79
C ASN A 789 -2.52 31.26 -22.48
N CYS A 790 -1.54 30.35 -22.40
CA CYS A 790 -0.62 30.22 -21.26
C CYS A 790 0.44 31.34 -21.24
N GLU A 791 0.99 31.67 -20.07
CA GLU A 791 2.08 32.66 -20.01
C GLU A 791 3.33 32.13 -20.75
N ILE A 792 3.70 30.88 -20.46
CA ILE A 792 4.76 30.15 -21.16
C ILE A 792 4.20 28.83 -21.68
N ALA A 793 4.35 28.54 -22.97
CA ALA A 793 3.85 27.28 -23.51
C ALA A 793 4.75 26.08 -23.16
N LEU A 794 6.07 26.17 -23.37
CA LEU A 794 7.02 25.14 -22.94
C LEU A 794 8.24 25.75 -22.25
N GLU A 795 8.70 25.16 -21.14
CA GLU A 795 9.99 25.54 -20.53
C GLU A 795 10.86 24.36 -20.06
N SER A 796 12.16 24.65 -19.96
CA SER A 796 13.11 23.80 -19.23
C SER A 796 14.19 24.65 -18.56
N GLY A 797 14.62 24.20 -17.37
CA GLY A 797 15.53 24.95 -16.51
C GLY A 797 16.59 24.12 -15.77
N ARG A 798 16.54 22.77 -15.81
CA ARG A 798 17.45 21.94 -15.02
C ARG A 798 18.89 22.08 -15.51
N ASN A 799 19.82 22.23 -14.57
CA ASN A 799 21.25 22.16 -14.78
C ASN A 799 21.91 21.45 -13.59
N PHE A 800 22.37 20.21 -13.78
CA PHE A 800 23.15 19.49 -12.78
C PHE A 800 24.37 18.83 -13.42
N ASN A 801 25.57 19.18 -12.95
CA ASN A 801 26.84 18.72 -13.53
C ASN A 801 26.94 18.91 -15.05
N GLY A 802 26.31 19.98 -15.57
CA GLY A 802 26.22 20.27 -17.00
C GLY A 802 25.14 19.47 -17.75
N LEU A 803 24.46 18.52 -17.11
CA LEU A 803 23.29 17.82 -17.67
C LEU A 803 22.04 18.72 -17.59
N GLY A 804 21.33 18.81 -18.70
CA GLY A 804 20.00 19.43 -18.81
C GLY A 804 19.01 18.47 -19.46
N ALA A 805 17.82 18.96 -19.79
CA ALA A 805 16.77 18.09 -20.29
C ALA A 805 17.03 17.56 -21.72
N TRP A 806 16.50 16.39 -22.03
CA TRP A 806 16.37 15.87 -23.40
C TRP A 806 14.89 15.81 -23.77
N VAL A 807 14.47 16.67 -24.70
CA VAL A 807 13.09 16.76 -25.19
C VAL A 807 13.06 16.55 -26.70
N ASN A 808 12.21 15.62 -27.14
CA ASN A 808 11.89 15.36 -28.54
C ASN A 808 10.49 15.93 -28.82
N LEU A 809 10.43 17.08 -29.48
CA LEU A 809 9.27 17.98 -29.52
C LEU A 809 8.73 18.10 -30.94
N LYS A 810 7.62 17.42 -31.24
CA LYS A 810 7.08 17.36 -32.61
C LYS A 810 5.58 17.52 -32.71
N ASN A 811 5.09 18.10 -33.81
CA ASN A 811 3.66 18.22 -34.09
C ASN A 811 2.86 19.00 -33.02
N ASN A 812 3.48 19.82 -32.16
CA ASN A 812 2.75 20.54 -31.10
C ASN A 812 2.23 21.90 -31.60
N ILE A 813 1.09 22.36 -31.09
CA ILE A 813 0.60 23.74 -31.27
C ILE A 813 0.87 24.56 -30.01
N PHE A 814 1.49 25.73 -30.17
CA PHE A 814 1.62 26.74 -29.13
C PHE A 814 0.90 28.01 -29.57
N PHE A 815 -0.33 28.18 -29.07
CA PHE A 815 -1.28 29.20 -29.45
C PHE A 815 -1.50 30.23 -28.33
N GLY A 816 -1.48 31.52 -28.67
CA GLY A 816 -1.79 32.60 -27.73
C GLY A 816 -0.82 32.75 -26.55
N SER A 817 0.41 32.21 -26.64
CA SER A 817 1.39 32.31 -25.56
C SER A 817 1.68 33.78 -25.23
N LYS A 818 1.54 34.19 -23.96
CA LYS A 818 1.60 35.61 -23.60
C LYS A 818 3.02 36.14 -23.40
N LYS A 819 3.98 35.27 -23.08
CA LYS A 819 5.38 35.64 -22.83
C LYS A 819 6.39 34.90 -23.70
N TYR A 820 6.33 33.57 -23.75
CA TYR A 820 7.20 32.76 -24.62
C TYR A 820 6.48 31.51 -25.12
N HIS A 821 6.74 31.13 -26.36
CA HIS A 821 6.40 29.79 -26.85
C HIS A 821 7.33 28.74 -26.24
N ILE A 822 8.65 28.97 -26.33
CA ILE A 822 9.67 28.11 -25.71
C ILE A 822 10.59 28.96 -24.84
N ARG A 823 10.74 28.58 -23.57
CA ARG A 823 11.64 29.20 -22.60
C ARG A 823 12.63 28.18 -22.05
N TRP A 824 13.78 28.06 -22.71
CA TRP A 824 14.88 27.22 -22.25
C TRP A 824 15.90 28.06 -21.47
N TYR A 825 15.75 28.13 -20.14
CA TYR A 825 16.60 28.98 -19.27
C TYR A 825 17.69 28.19 -18.53
N SER A 826 17.86 26.90 -18.85
CA SER A 826 18.93 26.08 -18.32
C SER A 826 20.33 26.62 -18.65
N GLY A 827 21.24 26.55 -17.68
CA GLY A 827 22.68 26.77 -17.87
C GLY A 827 23.48 25.49 -18.16
N ALA A 828 22.81 24.38 -18.49
CA ALA A 828 23.45 23.11 -18.83
C ALA A 828 24.26 23.21 -20.13
N SER A 829 25.36 22.46 -20.20
CA SER A 829 26.20 22.33 -21.41
C SER A 829 25.83 21.11 -22.26
N ASN A 830 25.13 20.14 -21.67
CA ASN A 830 24.71 18.89 -22.28
C ASN A 830 23.19 18.74 -22.10
N PHE A 831 22.44 19.31 -23.02
CA PHE A 831 20.99 19.18 -23.15
C PHE A 831 20.65 18.85 -24.60
N VAL A 832 19.43 18.37 -24.85
CA VAL A 832 18.95 18.06 -26.20
C VAL A 832 17.57 18.68 -26.39
N ILE A 833 17.46 19.52 -27.40
CA ILE A 833 16.18 19.97 -27.96
C ILE A 833 16.14 19.39 -29.37
N ASN A 834 15.31 18.38 -29.60
CA ASN A 834 15.02 17.86 -30.93
C ASN A 834 13.62 18.34 -31.32
N SER A 835 13.52 19.60 -31.73
CA SER A 835 12.26 20.27 -32.03
C SER A 835 12.06 20.38 -33.53
N ASP A 836 10.93 19.89 -34.07
CA ASP A 836 10.58 20.06 -35.48
C ASP A 836 9.08 19.84 -35.76
N HIS A 837 8.55 20.35 -36.89
CA HIS A 837 7.14 20.24 -37.27
C HIS A 837 6.13 20.76 -36.20
N ASN A 838 6.46 21.82 -35.45
CA ASN A 838 5.55 22.46 -34.49
C ASN A 838 4.84 23.67 -35.12
N LEU A 839 3.78 24.18 -34.49
CA LEU A 839 3.10 25.42 -34.85
C LEU A 839 3.23 26.46 -33.72
N TYR A 840 3.56 27.69 -34.08
CA TYR A 840 3.79 28.81 -33.17
C TYR A 840 2.94 30.03 -33.58
N TYR A 841 1.94 30.39 -32.78
CA TYR A 841 1.06 31.51 -33.10
C TYR A 841 0.63 32.32 -31.85
N PRO A 842 0.61 33.66 -31.89
CA PRO A 842 1.06 34.52 -32.98
C PRO A 842 2.59 34.54 -33.12
N ASN A 843 3.10 34.36 -34.34
CA ASN A 843 4.53 34.48 -34.65
C ASN A 843 4.96 35.96 -34.68
N MET A 844 5.06 36.59 -33.50
CA MET A 844 5.39 38.01 -33.34
C MET A 844 6.52 38.20 -32.32
N GLY A 845 7.50 39.07 -32.62
CA GLY A 845 8.56 39.40 -31.67
C GLY A 845 9.45 38.23 -31.25
N ALA A 846 10.05 38.33 -30.07
CA ALA A 846 11.08 37.42 -29.58
C ALA A 846 10.54 36.34 -28.61
N MET A 847 9.63 35.49 -29.11
CA MET A 847 8.89 34.50 -28.31
C MET A 847 9.68 33.24 -27.90
N PHE A 848 10.96 33.15 -28.27
CA PHE A 848 11.82 32.01 -27.95
C PHE A 848 12.98 32.48 -27.07
N LYS A 849 13.22 31.79 -25.96
CA LYS A 849 14.32 32.12 -25.03
C LYS A 849 15.29 30.95 -24.88
N LEU A 850 16.57 31.21 -25.08
CA LEU A 850 17.66 30.25 -24.88
C LEU A 850 18.76 30.87 -24.02
N GLY A 851 18.78 30.49 -22.75
CA GLY A 851 19.58 31.13 -21.71
C GLY A 851 19.26 32.64 -21.62
N PRO A 852 20.25 33.52 -21.82
CA PRO A 852 20.03 34.97 -21.84
C PRO A 852 19.50 35.50 -23.19
N LYS A 853 19.50 34.69 -24.27
CA LYS A 853 19.10 35.14 -25.61
C LYS A 853 17.59 35.07 -25.78
N GLU A 854 17.00 36.11 -26.34
CA GLU A 854 15.62 36.13 -26.81
C GLU A 854 15.61 36.23 -28.34
N LEU A 855 14.76 35.44 -29.00
CA LEU A 855 14.85 35.08 -30.41
C LEU A 855 13.47 35.09 -31.05
N THR A 856 13.39 35.58 -32.28
CA THR A 856 12.25 35.35 -33.20
C THR A 856 12.24 33.89 -33.69
N LEU A 857 11.13 33.41 -34.26
CA LEU A 857 11.07 32.06 -34.86
C LEU A 857 12.17 31.86 -35.92
N ASN A 858 12.43 32.85 -36.77
CA ASN A 858 13.48 32.75 -37.80
C ASN A 858 14.89 32.64 -37.18
N GLN A 859 15.16 33.35 -36.08
CA GLN A 859 16.44 33.25 -35.37
C GLN A 859 16.57 31.94 -34.60
N TRP A 860 15.46 31.42 -34.06
CA TRP A 860 15.40 30.09 -33.44
C TRP A 860 15.70 28.99 -34.46
N LYS A 861 15.06 29.02 -35.63
CA LYS A 861 15.34 28.11 -36.75
C LYS A 861 16.79 28.15 -37.26
N ALA A 862 17.44 29.30 -37.17
CA ALA A 862 18.83 29.48 -37.57
C ALA A 862 19.85 29.03 -36.51
N LEU A 863 19.42 28.53 -35.35
CA LEU A 863 20.32 27.97 -34.34
C LEU A 863 20.95 26.66 -34.81
N SER A 864 22.25 26.51 -34.54
CA SER A 864 22.99 25.27 -34.71
C SER A 864 23.77 24.99 -33.44
N LEU A 865 23.29 24.06 -32.63
CA LEU A 865 23.98 23.56 -31.43
C LEU A 865 24.17 22.05 -31.53
N PRO A 866 25.27 21.48 -30.99
CA PRO A 866 25.50 20.04 -31.02
C PRO A 866 24.31 19.26 -30.45
N ARG A 867 23.95 18.16 -31.12
CA ARG A 867 22.85 17.25 -30.77
C ARG A 867 21.43 17.86 -30.77
N CYS A 868 21.26 19.14 -31.12
CA CYS A 868 19.95 19.80 -31.14
C CYS A 868 19.46 20.03 -32.58
N LEU A 869 18.14 20.04 -32.75
CA LEU A 869 17.42 20.41 -33.97
C LEU A 869 16.37 21.48 -33.61
N PHE A 870 16.29 22.51 -34.45
CA PHE A 870 15.50 23.72 -34.18
C PHE A 870 14.53 24.01 -35.32
N ASP A 871 13.38 23.35 -35.32
CA ASP A 871 12.13 23.79 -35.95
C ASP A 871 12.20 24.10 -37.46
N ALA A 872 13.04 23.36 -38.19
CA ALA A 872 13.26 23.54 -39.62
C ALA A 872 11.95 23.61 -40.42
N HIS A 873 11.03 22.67 -40.18
CA HIS A 873 9.75 22.53 -40.87
C HIS A 873 8.57 23.19 -40.15
N SER A 874 8.77 23.72 -38.94
CA SER A 874 7.72 24.30 -38.10
C SER A 874 7.11 25.58 -38.69
N ILE A 875 5.85 25.86 -38.37
CA ILE A 875 5.03 26.92 -39.00
C ILE A 875 4.64 28.03 -38.03
N GLY A 876 4.56 29.26 -38.54
CA GLY A 876 4.24 30.46 -37.78
C GLY A 876 2.83 31.01 -38.02
N GLU A 877 1.92 30.15 -38.48
CA GLU A 877 0.59 30.50 -39.01
C GLU A 877 -0.52 30.22 -37.99
N ASN A 878 -1.69 30.84 -38.19
CA ASN A 878 -2.85 30.58 -37.32
C ASN A 878 -3.30 29.11 -37.47
N PRO A 879 -3.48 28.34 -36.38
CA PRO A 879 -3.97 26.96 -36.46
C PRO A 879 -5.43 26.87 -36.96
N LEU A 880 -6.17 27.98 -37.01
CA LEU A 880 -7.58 28.05 -37.39
C LEU A 880 -8.41 27.01 -36.63
N PHE A 881 -8.32 27.05 -35.30
CA PHE A 881 -9.20 26.29 -34.41
C PHE A 881 -10.67 26.67 -34.61
N VAL A 882 -11.59 25.73 -34.41
CA VAL A 882 -13.03 25.98 -34.54
C VAL A 882 -13.53 26.95 -33.45
N ASN A 883 -13.07 26.81 -32.21
CA ASN A 883 -13.47 27.62 -31.05
C ASN A 883 -15.00 27.83 -30.93
N ALA A 884 -15.75 26.73 -30.91
CA ALA A 884 -17.21 26.76 -30.85
C ALA A 884 -17.75 27.35 -29.54
N SER A 885 -17.01 27.23 -28.43
CA SER A 885 -17.37 27.84 -27.15
C SER A 885 -17.07 29.34 -27.06
N LEU A 886 -16.35 29.90 -28.04
CA LEU A 886 -15.79 31.25 -28.07
C LEU A 886 -14.67 31.51 -27.04
N GLU A 887 -14.57 30.72 -25.98
CA GLU A 887 -13.63 30.90 -24.86
C GLU A 887 -12.54 29.81 -24.77
N TYR A 888 -12.46 28.88 -25.73
CA TYR A 888 -11.59 27.69 -25.69
C TYR A 888 -11.79 26.81 -24.43
N SER A 889 -13.05 26.68 -24.00
CA SER A 889 -13.42 26.03 -22.74
C SER A 889 -13.74 24.54 -22.88
N ASN A 890 -13.80 24.00 -24.09
CA ASN A 890 -14.03 22.58 -24.38
C ASN A 890 -12.89 21.99 -25.23
N SER A 891 -12.64 20.69 -25.14
CA SER A 891 -11.63 20.01 -25.98
C SER A 891 -11.95 20.10 -27.47
N SER A 892 -13.23 20.04 -27.85
CA SER A 892 -13.68 20.16 -29.25
C SER A 892 -13.36 21.50 -29.91
N ASP A 893 -13.09 22.56 -29.13
CA ASP A 893 -12.71 23.87 -29.65
C ASP A 893 -11.40 23.84 -30.44
N PHE A 894 -10.56 22.84 -30.17
CA PHE A 894 -9.24 22.63 -30.76
C PHE A 894 -9.23 21.76 -32.02
N THR A 895 -10.41 21.40 -32.53
CA THR A 895 -10.55 20.85 -33.89
C THR A 895 -10.15 21.90 -34.92
N LEU A 896 -9.57 21.47 -36.04
CA LEU A 896 -9.03 22.34 -37.09
C LEU A 896 -10.12 22.70 -38.11
N GLN A 897 -10.09 23.94 -38.62
CA GLN A 897 -10.89 24.35 -39.77
C GLN A 897 -10.24 23.92 -41.10
N PRO A 898 -11.00 23.74 -42.20
CA PRO A 898 -10.51 23.18 -43.47
C PRO A 898 -9.33 23.90 -44.13
N GLN A 899 -9.09 25.17 -43.79
CA GLN A 899 -8.02 26.00 -44.35
C GLN A 899 -6.75 26.00 -43.47
N SER A 900 -6.74 25.27 -42.36
CA SER A 900 -5.62 25.25 -41.41
C SER A 900 -4.32 24.77 -42.06
N LYS A 901 -3.21 25.42 -41.69
CA LYS A 901 -1.86 25.01 -42.09
C LYS A 901 -1.28 23.89 -41.23
N ALA A 902 -1.98 23.49 -40.16
CA ALA A 902 -1.62 22.33 -39.37
C ALA A 902 -1.96 21.00 -40.08
N ILE A 903 -2.90 21.02 -41.04
CA ILE A 903 -3.40 19.82 -41.71
C ILE A 903 -2.30 19.20 -42.59
N ASN A 904 -2.01 17.91 -42.36
CA ASN A 904 -0.99 17.10 -43.03
C ASN A 904 0.42 17.72 -43.00
N ALA A 905 0.69 18.59 -42.03
CA ALA A 905 1.97 19.29 -41.88
C ALA A 905 2.91 18.66 -40.83
N GLY A 906 2.41 17.71 -40.04
CA GLY A 906 3.18 16.96 -39.06
C GLY A 906 4.07 15.89 -39.67
N VAL A 907 4.86 15.25 -38.82
CA VAL A 907 5.70 14.09 -39.16
C VAL A 907 5.23 12.86 -38.39
N ASN A 908 5.28 11.68 -39.01
CA ASN A 908 4.90 10.43 -38.35
C ASN A 908 5.84 10.16 -37.14
N VAL A 909 5.23 10.06 -35.95
CA VAL A 909 5.87 9.81 -34.66
C VAL A 909 5.47 8.47 -34.03
N GLY A 910 4.76 7.60 -34.77
CA GLY A 910 4.28 6.30 -34.31
C GLY A 910 2.94 6.31 -33.56
N LEU A 911 2.27 7.47 -33.49
CA LEU A 911 0.91 7.57 -32.98
C LEU A 911 -0.10 7.09 -34.04
N MET A 912 -1.20 6.48 -33.60
CA MET A 912 -2.22 5.88 -34.48
C MET A 912 -3.57 6.60 -34.44
N ASN A 913 -3.90 7.27 -33.33
CA ASN A 913 -5.18 7.97 -33.14
C ASN A 913 -4.98 9.27 -32.34
N ASP A 914 -5.85 10.26 -32.59
CA ASP A 914 -5.81 11.62 -32.04
C ASP A 914 -6.42 11.76 -30.61
N PHE A 915 -6.75 12.98 -30.19
CA PHE A 915 -7.46 13.28 -28.93
C PHE A 915 -8.87 12.66 -28.87
N ALA A 916 -9.64 12.68 -29.96
CA ALA A 916 -10.97 12.08 -30.03
C ALA A 916 -10.93 10.54 -30.17
N GLY A 917 -9.74 9.95 -30.39
CA GLY A 917 -9.58 8.55 -30.75
C GLY A 917 -9.84 8.28 -32.23
N SER A 918 -9.86 9.33 -33.06
CA SER A 918 -9.98 9.23 -34.52
C SER A 918 -8.65 8.77 -35.12
N PRO A 919 -8.64 7.91 -36.15
CA PRO A 919 -7.41 7.39 -36.74
C PRO A 919 -6.66 8.48 -37.52
N ILE A 920 -5.34 8.51 -37.39
CA ILE A 920 -4.47 9.41 -38.15
C ILE A 920 -4.44 8.97 -39.62
N LEU A 921 -4.71 9.90 -40.56
CA LEU A 921 -4.88 9.59 -41.99
C LEU A 921 -3.80 10.22 -42.87
N GLY A 922 -2.70 9.47 -43.09
CA GLY A 922 -1.62 9.89 -43.99
C GLY A 922 -0.45 10.52 -43.24
N PHE A 923 -0.14 11.78 -43.55
CA PHE A 923 0.75 12.57 -42.69
C PHE A 923 -0.08 13.14 -41.53
N PRO A 924 0.36 13.02 -40.28
CA PRO A 924 -0.41 13.53 -39.15
C PRO A 924 -0.55 15.05 -39.24
N ASP A 925 -1.63 15.54 -38.66
CA ASP A 925 -1.83 16.96 -38.41
C ASP A 925 -0.93 17.42 -37.25
N ILE A 926 -0.66 18.72 -37.21
CA ILE A 926 -0.01 19.37 -36.06
C ILE A 926 -1.10 19.70 -35.04
N GLY A 927 -0.91 19.33 -33.77
CA GLY A 927 -1.85 19.53 -32.67
C GLY A 927 -2.49 18.24 -32.18
N ALA A 928 -3.50 18.36 -31.33
CA ALA A 928 -4.13 17.24 -30.63
C ALA A 928 -5.21 16.51 -31.43
N PHE A 929 -5.77 17.13 -32.47
CA PHE A 929 -6.87 16.59 -33.29
C PHE A 929 -6.46 16.43 -34.75
N GLU A 930 -6.96 15.38 -35.38
CA GLU A 930 -6.88 15.19 -36.83
C GLU A 930 -8.08 15.85 -37.52
N TYR A 931 -7.83 16.55 -38.63
CA TYR A 931 -8.87 17.08 -39.49
C TYR A 931 -9.45 15.99 -40.38
N HIS A 932 -10.66 15.54 -40.04
CA HIS A 932 -11.46 14.75 -40.96
C HIS A 932 -12.34 15.69 -41.82
N PRO A 933 -12.18 15.70 -43.16
CA PRO A 933 -13.12 16.41 -44.02
C PRO A 933 -14.53 15.84 -43.79
N PRO A 934 -15.59 16.68 -43.85
CA PRO A 934 -16.95 16.20 -43.68
C PRO A 934 -17.20 15.01 -44.59
N ALA A 935 -17.60 13.87 -44.01
CA ALA A 935 -17.84 12.65 -44.77
C ALA A 935 -18.76 13.00 -45.93
N PHE A 936 -18.29 12.78 -47.17
CA PHE A 936 -19.11 12.98 -48.35
C PHE A 936 -20.29 12.01 -48.23
N VAL A 937 -21.44 12.53 -47.77
CA VAL A 937 -22.72 11.83 -47.83
C VAL A 937 -23.00 11.70 -49.32
N ALA A 938 -22.55 10.58 -49.89
CA ALA A 938 -22.85 10.20 -51.24
C ALA A 938 -24.38 10.19 -51.32
N ARG A 939 -24.95 11.20 -51.99
CA ARG A 939 -26.38 11.27 -52.25
C ARG A 939 -26.74 9.96 -52.92
N SER A 940 -27.43 9.08 -52.22
CA SER A 940 -28.00 7.89 -52.82
C SER A 940 -28.90 8.40 -53.94
N THR A 941 -28.50 8.12 -55.18
CA THR A 941 -29.36 8.32 -56.34
C THR A 941 -30.53 7.36 -56.15
N ILE A 942 -31.63 7.89 -55.61
CA ILE A 942 -32.90 7.17 -55.53
C ILE A 942 -33.26 6.81 -56.97
N SER A 943 -33.02 5.55 -57.32
CA SER A 943 -33.43 5.00 -58.60
C SER A 943 -34.94 4.80 -58.55
N ILE A 944 -35.68 5.87 -58.85
CA ILE A 944 -37.08 5.77 -59.23
C ILE A 944 -37.08 5.01 -60.55
N ARG A 945 -37.39 3.71 -60.50
CA ARG A 945 -37.80 2.97 -61.69
C ARG A 945 -39.27 3.32 -61.99
N PRO A 946 -39.65 3.46 -63.26
CA PRO A 946 -41.06 3.58 -63.65
C PRO A 946 -41.83 2.27 -63.39
#